data_AF-A0A962QUQ1-F1
#
_entry.id   AF-A0A962QUQ1-F1
#
_cell.length_a   1.000
_cell.length_b   1.000
_cell.length_c   1.000
_cell.angle_alpha   90.00
_cell.angle_beta   90.00
_cell.angle_gamma   90.00
#
_symmetry.space_group_name_H-M   'P 1'
#
loop_
_entity.id
_entity.type
_entity.pdbx_description
1 polymer ?
#
loop_
_entity_poly.entity_id
_entity_poly.type
_entity_poly.pdbx_seq_one_letter_code
_entity_poly.pdbx_strand_id
1 'polypeptide(L)'
;MTNSLKKIFGTRNDRELKRMGKVVRQINALADDMKALSDEQLAAKTPEFRQRLEAGEDLDKLLPEAFAVVREAGERVLGLRHFDVQLIGGMALHEGKIAEMRTGEGKTLVATLPAYLNALSGNSVHLITVNDYLATRDAHWMGPLYEFLGVSVGVVRSGQAPQDKRQAYSADIVYGTNNEFGFDYLRDNMAFSLEDRMQGDLSFAIVDEVDSILIDEARTPLIISGASEDSSELYKRINRLVPLLKPDTEGESGHYTVDEKQRQVELTEEGHEYIEGLMINEKLLEEGDSLYAATNLNLLHHVYSGLRAHVMFHRDVEYIVQDGQVVLIDEHTGRTMPGRRLSEGLHQAIEAKEGVAIQSESQTLASTTFQNYFRLYRKLAGMTGTADTEAFEFRQIYGLEVLVIPTNVPQLRKDLNDLVYLTREEKFDAIVADVKDSMAKGAPVLVGTASVETSEDLSRRFREARIEHKVLNAKYHEQEAEIIAQAGRPGVVTIATNMAGRGTDIVLGGNLEAELAAAGELTAEQQAQLRERWQQRHQQVLDAGGLHILGTERHESRRIDNQLRGRAGRQGDPGLSRFYLSLDDSLMRIFASDRVKSFMQALGMEKGEAIEHKMVTNAIEKAQRKVEGRNFDIRKQLLEYDDVANDQRQIIYQQRNELLGEADISETITAIRRDVVNDAIDSFIPPMSVEEQWDVPGLERQLEAEFAISLPVREWLETDNTLHEEALREKICTEVQAAYDAKCEAVGPPMRRIEKQIMLQVLDTLWKEHLATMDHLRQGIHLRAYAQKNPKQEYKRESFELFEQLLTNLKDEVVKFLSHVQIQRQDEAQQIERQRREAAEREQLAFQHAQASGLAQPAESAGEPAAGEGGPVPQTFTRDQPKVGRNEPCPCGSGKKYKQCHGRL
;
A
#
# COMPACT_ATOMS: atom_id res chain seq x y z
N MET A 1 32.76 -30.10 -1.49
CA MET A 1 33.49 -29.79 -2.75
C MET A 1 33.18 -28.40 -3.33
N THR A 2 32.18 -27.67 -2.85
CA THR A 2 31.74 -26.35 -3.39
C THR A 2 32.61 -25.13 -3.00
N ASN A 3 33.38 -25.19 -1.90
CA ASN A 3 34.20 -24.04 -1.43
C ASN A 3 35.50 -23.81 -2.22
N SER A 4 36.08 -24.84 -2.84
CA SER A 4 37.34 -24.72 -3.60
C SER A 4 37.13 -24.10 -4.97
N LEU A 5 36.02 -24.42 -5.65
CA LEU A 5 35.64 -23.85 -6.95
C LEU A 5 35.20 -22.38 -6.84
N LYS A 6 34.52 -21.99 -5.74
CA LYS A 6 34.18 -20.58 -5.45
C LYS A 6 35.42 -19.69 -5.30
N LYS A 7 36.49 -20.19 -4.67
CA LYS A 7 37.76 -19.45 -4.52
C LYS A 7 38.52 -19.27 -5.83
N ILE A 8 38.40 -20.20 -6.78
CA ILE A 8 39.15 -20.18 -8.05
C ILE A 8 38.44 -19.34 -9.12
N PHE A 9 37.11 -19.46 -9.24
CA PHE A 9 36.33 -18.77 -10.28
C PHE A 9 35.64 -17.48 -9.84
N GLY A 10 35.67 -17.17 -8.54
CA GLY A 10 34.89 -16.09 -7.92
C GLY A 10 33.39 -16.39 -7.92
N THR A 11 32.64 -15.70 -7.06
CA THR A 11 31.17 -15.65 -7.16
C THR A 11 30.74 -14.71 -8.30
N ARG A 12 29.47 -14.78 -8.70
CA ARG A 12 28.89 -13.80 -9.64
C ARG A 12 29.06 -12.38 -9.11
N ASN A 13 28.82 -12.17 -7.81
CA ASN A 13 29.02 -10.91 -7.11
C ASN A 13 30.45 -10.37 -7.28
N ASP A 14 31.47 -11.22 -7.09
CA ASP A 14 32.88 -10.81 -7.26
C ASP A 14 33.22 -10.36 -8.68
N ARG A 15 32.55 -10.93 -9.70
CA ARG A 15 32.76 -10.55 -11.09
C ARG A 15 32.14 -9.20 -11.41
N GLU A 16 30.92 -8.96 -10.93
CA GLU A 16 30.23 -7.67 -11.05
C GLU A 16 31.02 -6.55 -10.35
N LEU A 17 31.46 -6.78 -9.11
CA LEU A 17 32.30 -5.82 -8.38
C LEU A 17 33.61 -5.51 -9.10
N LYS A 18 34.25 -6.51 -9.73
CA LYS A 18 35.45 -6.28 -10.55
C LYS A 18 35.17 -5.48 -11.82
N ARG A 19 34.00 -5.66 -12.45
CA ARG A 19 33.57 -4.86 -13.62
C ARG A 19 33.37 -3.41 -13.21
N MET A 20 32.54 -3.17 -12.18
CA MET A 20 32.25 -1.83 -11.66
C MET A 20 33.52 -1.14 -11.13
N GLY A 21 34.43 -1.87 -10.50
CA GLY A 21 35.72 -1.33 -10.06
C GLY A 21 36.63 -0.80 -11.19
N LYS A 22 36.41 -1.20 -12.46
CA LYS A 22 37.07 -0.56 -13.61
C LYS A 22 36.52 0.84 -13.86
N VAL A 23 35.20 1.00 -13.75
CA VAL A 23 34.49 2.27 -13.94
C VAL A 23 34.78 3.23 -12.79
N VAL A 24 34.85 2.73 -11.54
CA VAL A 24 35.30 3.53 -10.38
C VAL A 24 36.66 4.19 -10.65
N ARG A 25 37.61 3.46 -11.26
CA ARG A 25 38.91 4.04 -11.63
C ARG A 25 38.81 5.14 -12.69
N GLN A 26 37.87 5.03 -13.63
CA GLN A 26 37.60 6.08 -14.62
C GLN A 26 37.01 7.32 -13.94
N ILE A 27 36.01 7.16 -13.08
CA ILE A 27 35.42 8.25 -12.28
C ILE A 27 36.50 8.94 -11.43
N ASN A 28 37.36 8.15 -10.77
CA ASN A 28 38.46 8.68 -9.96
C ASN A 28 39.51 9.44 -10.79
N ALA A 29 39.74 9.05 -12.05
CA ALA A 29 40.67 9.76 -12.93
C ALA A 29 40.15 11.15 -13.35
N LEU A 30 38.81 11.36 -13.37
CA LEU A 30 38.18 12.63 -13.69
C LEU A 30 38.11 13.60 -12.50
N ALA A 31 38.55 13.18 -11.31
CA ALA A 31 38.41 13.94 -10.08
C ALA A 31 39.08 15.33 -10.14
N ASP A 32 40.33 15.37 -10.61
CA ASP A 32 41.11 16.61 -10.67
C ASP A 32 40.54 17.58 -11.71
N ASP A 33 40.01 17.05 -12.82
CA ASP A 33 39.35 17.83 -13.86
C ASP A 33 38.08 18.49 -13.32
N MET A 34 37.21 17.74 -12.62
CA MET A 34 35.99 18.29 -12.03
C MET A 34 36.29 19.31 -10.95
N LYS A 35 37.31 19.06 -10.13
CA LYS A 35 37.77 19.99 -9.09
C LYS A 35 38.28 21.31 -9.65
N ALA A 36 38.87 21.30 -10.84
CA ALA A 36 39.38 22.50 -11.51
C ALA A 36 38.26 23.39 -12.10
N LEU A 37 37.04 22.86 -12.29
CA LEU A 37 35.90 23.63 -12.80
C LEU A 37 35.38 24.61 -11.74
N SER A 38 34.99 25.81 -12.18
CA SER A 38 34.17 26.71 -11.37
C SER A 38 32.75 26.16 -11.16
N ASP A 39 32.03 26.70 -10.18
CA ASP A 39 30.66 26.26 -9.88
C ASP A 39 29.72 26.40 -11.10
N GLU A 40 29.84 27.52 -11.83
CA GLU A 40 29.08 27.76 -13.07
C GLU A 40 29.41 26.72 -14.15
N GLN A 41 30.68 26.36 -14.29
CA GLN A 41 31.12 25.35 -15.27
C GLN A 41 30.68 23.94 -14.89
N LEU A 42 30.65 23.63 -13.59
CA LEU A 42 30.19 22.33 -13.10
C LEU A 42 28.68 22.18 -13.29
N ALA A 43 27.90 23.22 -12.98
CA ALA A 43 26.46 23.27 -13.26
C ALA A 43 26.16 23.21 -14.78
N ALA A 44 27.01 23.83 -15.60
CA ALA A 44 26.89 23.79 -17.06
C ALA A 44 27.12 22.39 -17.67
N LYS A 45 27.61 21.41 -16.90
CA LYS A 45 27.67 20.01 -17.35
C LYS A 45 26.29 19.39 -17.56
N THR A 46 25.28 19.79 -16.80
CA THR A 46 23.91 19.28 -16.96
C THR A 46 23.33 19.55 -18.35
N PRO A 47 23.29 20.81 -18.85
CA PRO A 47 22.82 21.07 -20.22
C PRO A 47 23.73 20.43 -21.29
N GLU A 48 25.04 20.34 -21.06
CA GLU A 48 25.96 19.62 -21.96
C GLU A 48 25.58 18.14 -22.11
N PHE A 49 25.31 17.46 -20.99
CA PHE A 49 24.90 16.06 -21.01
C PHE A 49 23.52 15.86 -21.64
N ARG A 50 22.55 16.73 -21.34
CA ARG A 50 21.22 16.69 -21.98
C ARG A 50 21.34 16.82 -23.50
N GLN A 51 22.16 17.75 -24.00
CA GLN A 51 22.41 17.91 -25.44
C GLN A 51 23.07 16.67 -26.06
N ARG A 52 24.02 16.03 -25.36
CA ARG A 52 24.66 14.79 -25.82
C ARG A 52 23.67 13.62 -25.90
N LEU A 53 22.75 13.51 -24.94
CA LEU A 53 21.66 12.52 -24.97
C LEU A 53 20.69 12.78 -26.13
N GLU A 54 20.30 14.04 -26.35
CA GLU A 54 19.47 14.43 -27.51
C GLU A 54 20.16 14.11 -28.84
N ALA A 55 21.50 14.18 -28.89
CA ALA A 55 22.30 13.76 -30.05
C ALA A 55 22.45 12.23 -30.20
N GLY A 56 21.86 11.43 -29.29
CA GLY A 56 21.83 9.97 -29.35
C GLY A 56 22.97 9.26 -28.61
N GLU A 57 23.70 9.93 -27.72
CA GLU A 57 24.64 9.27 -26.81
C GLU A 57 23.88 8.43 -25.76
N ASP A 58 24.46 7.30 -25.37
CA ASP A 58 23.86 6.38 -24.39
C ASP A 58 24.16 6.86 -22.95
N LEU A 59 23.17 6.74 -22.06
CA LEU A 59 23.31 7.03 -20.63
C LEU A 59 24.50 6.31 -19.97
N ASP A 60 24.76 5.06 -20.34
CA ASP A 60 25.86 4.26 -19.80
C ASP A 60 27.24 4.86 -20.15
N LYS A 61 27.34 5.55 -21.30
CA LYS A 61 28.59 6.21 -21.71
C LYS A 61 28.84 7.50 -20.93
N LEU A 62 27.78 8.21 -20.54
CA LEU A 62 27.85 9.41 -19.72
C LEU A 62 28.12 9.11 -18.25
N LEU A 63 27.82 7.90 -17.79
CA LEU A 63 27.89 7.50 -16.38
C LEU A 63 29.19 7.93 -15.68
N PRO A 64 30.40 7.67 -16.22
CA PRO A 64 31.64 8.04 -15.52
C PRO A 64 31.79 9.55 -15.31
N GLU A 65 31.43 10.35 -16.32
CA GLU A 65 31.49 11.82 -16.26
C GLU A 65 30.42 12.37 -15.33
N ALA A 66 29.17 11.90 -15.47
CA ALA A 66 28.05 12.31 -14.64
C ALA A 66 28.27 11.99 -13.15
N PHE A 67 28.81 10.80 -12.84
CA PHE A 67 29.11 10.43 -11.44
C PHE A 67 30.26 11.26 -10.87
N ALA A 68 31.25 11.65 -11.69
CA ALA A 68 32.32 12.55 -11.25
C ALA A 68 31.77 13.95 -10.92
N VAL A 69 30.85 14.48 -11.75
CA VAL A 69 30.18 15.76 -11.52
C VAL A 69 29.36 15.74 -10.23
N VAL A 70 28.50 14.73 -10.04
CA VAL A 70 27.68 14.58 -8.83
C VAL A 70 28.55 14.44 -7.58
N ARG A 71 29.65 13.70 -7.67
CA ARG A 71 30.57 13.54 -6.54
C ARG A 71 31.22 14.86 -6.13
N GLU A 72 31.70 15.64 -7.10
CA GLU A 72 32.29 16.95 -6.85
C GLU A 72 31.25 17.92 -6.29
N ALA A 73 30.03 17.92 -6.83
CA ALA A 73 28.92 18.71 -6.29
C ALA A 73 28.58 18.34 -4.84
N GLY A 74 28.59 17.05 -4.50
CA GLY A 74 28.40 16.58 -3.13
C GLY A 74 29.49 17.08 -2.16
N GLU A 75 30.75 17.10 -2.60
CA GLU A 75 31.86 17.64 -1.80
C GLU A 75 31.72 19.17 -1.59
N ARG A 76 31.33 19.92 -2.64
CA ARG A 76 31.19 21.39 -2.57
C ARG A 76 29.99 21.85 -1.75
N VAL A 77 28.84 21.22 -1.98
CA VAL A 77 27.56 21.69 -1.43
C VAL A 77 27.24 21.06 -0.09
N LEU A 78 27.50 19.75 0.05
CA LEU A 78 27.15 19.00 1.25
C LEU A 78 28.38 18.73 2.14
N GLY A 79 29.60 18.97 1.66
CA GLY A 79 30.83 18.56 2.35
C GLY A 79 31.03 17.03 2.36
N LEU A 80 30.27 16.30 1.54
CA LEU A 80 30.25 14.84 1.51
C LEU A 80 30.72 14.33 0.16
N ARG A 81 31.95 13.85 0.11
CA ARG A 81 32.53 13.20 -1.07
C ARG A 81 32.14 11.73 -1.10
N HIS A 82 31.56 11.24 -2.21
CA HIS A 82 31.24 9.81 -2.33
C HIS A 82 32.48 8.90 -2.25
N PHE A 83 32.37 7.81 -1.52
CA PHE A 83 33.35 6.73 -1.46
C PHE A 83 33.29 5.81 -2.68
N ASP A 84 34.36 5.06 -2.94
CA ASP A 84 34.41 4.11 -4.05
C ASP A 84 33.29 3.05 -3.98
N VAL A 85 32.96 2.58 -2.76
CA VAL A 85 31.85 1.63 -2.55
C VAL A 85 30.48 2.26 -2.83
N GLN A 86 30.33 3.58 -2.62
CA GLN A 86 29.11 4.31 -2.94
C GLN A 86 28.94 4.50 -4.44
N LEU A 87 30.04 4.71 -5.18
CA LEU A 87 30.02 4.72 -6.65
C LEU A 87 29.58 3.36 -7.22
N ILE A 88 30.01 2.25 -6.61
CA ILE A 88 29.54 0.90 -6.95
C ILE A 88 28.04 0.76 -6.68
N GLY A 89 27.57 1.26 -5.53
CA GLY A 89 26.13 1.30 -5.21
C GLY A 89 25.32 2.08 -6.23
N GLY A 90 25.79 3.26 -6.64
CA GLY A 90 25.12 4.07 -7.65
C GLY A 90 25.03 3.37 -9.01
N MET A 91 26.09 2.67 -9.42
CA MET A 91 26.09 1.86 -10.64
C MET A 91 25.11 0.69 -10.57
N ALA A 92 25.06 -0.02 -9.43
CA ALA A 92 24.12 -1.12 -9.23
C ALA A 92 22.66 -0.62 -9.34
N LEU A 93 22.35 0.52 -8.72
CA LEU A 93 21.04 1.14 -8.84
C LEU A 93 20.71 1.56 -10.28
N HIS A 94 21.66 2.18 -10.99
CA HIS A 94 21.45 2.56 -12.40
C HIS A 94 21.17 1.36 -13.32
N GLU A 95 21.78 0.21 -13.02
CA GLU A 95 21.58 -1.05 -13.76
C GLU A 95 20.27 -1.78 -13.40
N GLY A 96 19.41 -1.20 -12.54
CA GLY A 96 18.15 -1.83 -12.13
C GLY A 96 18.35 -3.00 -11.16
N LYS A 97 19.32 -2.89 -10.25
CA LYS A 97 19.63 -3.92 -9.24
C LYS A 97 19.34 -3.41 -7.83
N ILE A 98 19.37 -4.34 -6.89
CA ILE A 98 19.36 -4.03 -5.46
C ILE A 98 20.79 -3.88 -4.96
N ALA A 99 21.13 -2.69 -4.47
CA ALA A 99 22.37 -2.40 -3.79
C ALA A 99 22.27 -2.76 -2.30
N GLU A 100 22.84 -3.89 -1.89
CA GLU A 100 22.96 -4.20 -0.45
C GLU A 100 24.15 -3.45 0.15
N MET A 101 23.85 -2.41 0.92
CA MET A 101 24.80 -1.57 1.62
C MET A 101 24.43 -1.46 3.09
N ARG A 102 25.37 -1.81 3.98
CA ARG A 102 25.14 -1.78 5.43
C ARG A 102 24.74 -0.37 5.90
N THR A 103 24.00 -0.33 7.01
CA THR A 103 23.55 0.94 7.57
C THR A 103 24.74 1.82 7.97
N GLY A 104 24.68 3.12 7.65
CA GLY A 104 25.79 4.05 7.82
C GLY A 104 26.79 4.10 6.65
N GLU A 105 26.59 3.35 5.57
CA GLU A 105 27.39 3.48 4.33
C GLU A 105 26.92 4.65 3.44
N GLY A 106 25.93 5.44 3.87
CA GLY A 106 25.46 6.62 3.14
C GLY A 106 24.49 6.34 1.99
N LYS A 107 23.51 5.44 2.19
CA LYS A 107 22.49 5.06 1.19
C LYS A 107 21.78 6.26 0.53
N THR A 108 21.35 7.23 1.33
CA THR A 108 20.70 8.46 0.82
C THR A 108 21.61 9.22 -0.16
N LEU A 109 22.90 9.35 0.17
CA LEU A 109 23.88 10.00 -0.71
C LEU A 109 24.16 9.16 -1.97
N VAL A 110 24.17 7.82 -1.86
CA VAL A 110 24.35 6.92 -3.02
C VAL A 110 23.26 7.10 -4.07
N ALA A 111 22.01 7.30 -3.65
CA ALA A 111 20.88 7.47 -4.56
C ALA A 111 20.99 8.71 -5.47
N THR A 112 21.75 9.74 -5.05
CA THR A 112 21.95 10.96 -5.86
C THR A 112 22.63 10.69 -7.20
N LEU A 113 23.54 9.71 -7.25
CA LEU A 113 24.30 9.36 -8.45
C LEU A 113 23.39 8.84 -9.58
N PRO A 114 22.63 7.74 -9.39
CA PRO A 114 21.72 7.23 -10.43
C PRO A 114 20.50 8.13 -10.64
N ALA A 115 20.03 8.85 -9.61
CA ALA A 115 18.89 9.76 -9.77
C ALA A 115 19.23 10.91 -10.72
N TYR A 116 20.37 11.58 -10.49
CA TYR A 116 20.87 12.61 -11.41
C TYR A 116 21.04 12.06 -12.83
N LEU A 117 21.76 10.93 -12.99
CA LEU A 117 22.05 10.36 -14.30
C LEU A 117 20.77 10.05 -15.10
N ASN A 118 19.79 9.37 -14.49
CA ASN A 118 18.57 8.99 -15.21
C ASN A 118 17.62 10.20 -15.44
N ALA A 119 17.65 11.21 -14.57
CA ALA A 119 16.89 12.45 -14.75
C ALA A 119 17.35 13.27 -15.97
N LEU A 120 18.58 13.08 -16.44
CA LEU A 120 19.08 13.73 -17.67
C LEU A 120 18.26 13.35 -18.92
N SER A 121 17.52 12.23 -18.89
CA SER A 121 16.64 11.81 -19.99
C SER A 121 15.35 12.64 -20.13
N GLY A 122 15.09 13.56 -19.19
CA GLY A 122 13.86 14.37 -19.15
C GLY A 122 12.66 13.67 -18.53
N ASN A 123 12.80 12.40 -18.11
CA ASN A 123 11.78 11.69 -17.36
C ASN A 123 12.04 11.80 -15.85
N SER A 124 10.98 11.94 -15.07
CA SER A 124 11.04 12.01 -13.62
C SER A 124 11.59 10.72 -13.00
N VAL A 125 12.44 10.86 -11.99
CA VAL A 125 12.93 9.74 -11.15
C VAL A 125 12.19 9.75 -9.82
N HIS A 126 11.56 8.64 -9.47
CA HIS A 126 10.85 8.49 -8.21
C HIS A 126 11.77 7.86 -7.15
N LEU A 127 11.96 8.55 -6.03
CA LEU A 127 12.67 8.08 -4.85
C LEU A 127 11.67 7.73 -3.76
N ILE A 128 11.52 6.43 -3.52
CA ILE A 128 10.51 5.89 -2.63
C ILE A 128 11.14 5.60 -1.27
N THR A 129 10.54 6.14 -0.22
CA THR A 129 10.93 5.91 1.18
C THR A 129 9.78 5.28 1.97
N VAL A 130 10.05 4.88 3.21
CA VAL A 130 9.09 4.18 4.08
C VAL A 130 8.05 5.13 4.69
N ASN A 131 8.36 6.42 4.87
CA ASN A 131 7.43 7.38 5.47
C ASN A 131 7.67 8.83 5.00
N ASP A 132 6.66 9.67 5.15
CA ASP A 132 6.66 11.06 4.69
C ASP A 132 7.77 11.92 5.33
N TYR A 133 8.15 11.61 6.58
CA TYR A 133 9.25 12.31 7.26
C TYR A 133 10.59 12.07 6.55
N LEU A 134 10.91 10.81 6.21
CA LEU A 134 12.13 10.47 5.49
C LEU A 134 12.12 11.03 4.07
N ALA A 135 11.00 10.94 3.35
CA ALA A 135 10.86 11.56 2.03
C ALA A 135 11.15 13.06 2.09
N THR A 136 10.54 13.77 3.05
CA THR A 136 10.73 15.21 3.24
C THR A 136 12.17 15.52 3.61
N ARG A 137 12.72 14.84 4.62
CA ARG A 137 14.08 15.07 5.11
C ARG A 137 15.11 14.85 4.01
N ASP A 138 15.02 13.75 3.29
CA ASP A 138 16.01 13.37 2.28
C ASP A 138 15.94 14.28 1.06
N ALA A 139 14.74 14.72 0.68
CA ALA A 139 14.57 15.75 -0.35
C ALA A 139 15.20 17.09 0.06
N HIS A 140 15.00 17.55 1.30
CA HIS A 140 15.62 18.79 1.78
C HIS A 140 17.14 18.65 1.94
N TRP A 141 17.62 17.48 2.34
CA TRP A 141 19.04 17.25 2.58
C TRP A 141 19.84 17.11 1.28
N MET A 142 19.32 16.36 0.31
CA MET A 142 19.98 16.17 -1.00
C MET A 142 19.58 17.24 -2.04
N GLY A 143 18.49 17.98 -1.80
CA GLY A 143 17.99 19.05 -2.66
C GLY A 143 19.05 20.06 -3.12
N PRO A 144 19.87 20.62 -2.20
CA PRO A 144 20.92 21.57 -2.57
C PRO A 144 21.90 21.03 -3.63
N LEU A 145 22.22 19.74 -3.61
CA LEU A 145 23.08 19.11 -4.62
C LEU A 145 22.41 19.10 -5.98
N TYR A 146 21.13 18.71 -6.05
CA TYR A 146 20.38 18.67 -7.30
C TYR A 146 20.15 20.07 -7.87
N GLU A 147 19.73 21.01 -7.03
CA GLU A 147 19.50 22.41 -7.41
C GLU A 147 20.77 23.08 -7.91
N PHE A 148 21.93 22.81 -7.29
CA PHE A 148 23.23 23.28 -7.75
C PHE A 148 23.55 22.79 -9.18
N LEU A 149 23.14 21.57 -9.51
CA LEU A 149 23.29 21.01 -10.86
C LEU A 149 22.11 21.35 -11.80
N GLY A 150 21.17 22.21 -11.39
CA GLY A 150 20.03 22.61 -12.22
C GLY A 150 18.97 21.51 -12.39
N VAL A 151 18.88 20.58 -11.44
CA VAL A 151 17.88 19.51 -11.39
C VAL A 151 16.85 19.83 -10.31
N SER A 152 15.56 19.77 -10.68
CA SER A 152 14.44 20.10 -9.80
C SER A 152 14.03 18.94 -8.89
N VAL A 153 13.56 19.27 -7.68
CA VAL A 153 13.15 18.28 -6.66
C VAL A 153 11.74 18.56 -6.18
N GLY A 154 10.87 17.54 -6.20
CA GLY A 154 9.51 17.56 -5.67
C GLY A 154 9.33 16.57 -4.52
N VAL A 155 8.37 16.83 -3.63
CA VAL A 155 8.02 15.93 -2.52
C VAL A 155 6.51 15.73 -2.48
N VAL A 156 6.10 14.47 -2.57
CA VAL A 156 4.70 14.03 -2.44
C VAL A 156 4.47 13.49 -1.03
N ARG A 157 3.42 13.99 -0.38
CA ARG A 157 3.04 13.67 1.00
C ARG A 157 1.53 13.51 1.13
N SER A 158 1.12 12.83 2.19
CA SER A 158 -0.28 12.66 2.48
C SER A 158 -0.97 13.99 2.81
N GLY A 159 -2.22 14.13 2.36
CA GLY A 159 -3.05 15.32 2.60
C GLY A 159 -2.71 16.56 1.76
N GLN A 160 -1.77 16.48 0.81
CA GLN A 160 -1.50 17.57 -0.14
C GLN A 160 -2.67 17.79 -1.11
N ALA A 161 -2.86 19.03 -1.54
CA ALA A 161 -3.84 19.34 -2.57
C ALA A 161 -3.40 18.73 -3.93
N PRO A 162 -4.34 18.32 -4.80
CA PRO A 162 -4.03 17.75 -6.11
C PRO A 162 -3.16 18.66 -7.02
N GLN A 163 -3.26 19.98 -6.85
CA GLN A 163 -2.44 20.94 -7.60
C GLN A 163 -0.97 20.90 -7.15
N ASP A 164 -0.72 20.85 -5.84
CA ASP A 164 0.62 20.75 -5.27
C ASP A 164 1.30 19.43 -5.67
N LYS A 165 0.53 18.33 -5.68
CA LYS A 165 1.01 17.03 -6.14
C LYS A 165 1.42 17.05 -7.60
N ARG A 166 0.58 17.60 -8.49
CA ARG A 166 0.93 17.80 -9.91
C ARG A 166 2.25 18.58 -10.08
N GLN A 167 2.41 19.66 -9.33
CA GLN A 167 3.65 20.42 -9.35
C GLN A 167 4.84 19.59 -8.87
N ALA A 168 4.69 18.82 -7.78
CA ALA A 168 5.74 17.94 -7.29
C ALA A 168 6.14 16.85 -8.30
N TYR A 169 5.17 16.23 -8.98
CA TYR A 169 5.42 15.23 -10.02
C TYR A 169 6.07 15.79 -11.28
N SER A 170 5.93 17.09 -11.55
CA SER A 170 6.60 17.75 -12.68
C SER A 170 8.11 17.98 -12.48
N ALA A 171 8.63 17.70 -11.28
CA ALA A 171 10.05 17.79 -11.00
C ALA A 171 10.83 16.63 -11.65
N ASP A 172 12.13 16.86 -11.89
CA ASP A 172 13.07 15.85 -12.39
C ASP A 172 13.24 14.69 -11.39
N ILE A 173 13.19 14.98 -10.09
CA ILE A 173 13.31 14.01 -9.01
C ILE A 173 12.16 14.19 -8.02
N VAL A 174 11.44 13.12 -7.73
CA VAL A 174 10.24 13.14 -6.87
C VAL A 174 10.45 12.19 -5.70
N TYR A 175 10.46 12.74 -4.48
CA TYR A 175 10.46 11.95 -3.25
C TYR A 175 9.05 11.69 -2.77
N GLY A 176 8.81 10.50 -2.21
CA GLY A 176 7.51 10.16 -1.62
C GLY A 176 7.55 8.79 -0.94
N THR A 177 6.36 8.32 -0.55
CA THR A 177 6.18 6.98 0.02
C THR A 177 5.51 6.05 -0.99
N ASN A 178 5.75 4.75 -0.82
CA ASN A 178 5.09 3.72 -1.62
C ASN A 178 3.57 3.86 -1.63
N ASN A 179 2.98 4.18 -0.48
CA ASN A 179 1.54 4.43 -0.34
C ASN A 179 1.09 5.61 -1.18
N GLU A 180 1.75 6.77 -1.06
CA GLU A 180 1.34 7.97 -1.82
C GLU A 180 1.47 7.75 -3.33
N PHE A 181 2.60 7.18 -3.79
CA PHE A 181 2.80 6.85 -5.21
C PHE A 181 1.76 5.84 -5.72
N GLY A 182 1.46 4.79 -4.95
CA GLY A 182 0.48 3.79 -5.35
C GLY A 182 -0.96 4.31 -5.35
N PHE A 183 -1.36 5.11 -4.36
CA PHE A 183 -2.68 5.74 -4.33
C PHE A 183 -2.85 6.83 -5.39
N ASP A 184 -1.81 7.60 -5.68
CA ASP A 184 -1.84 8.58 -6.78
C ASP A 184 -1.98 7.88 -8.13
N TYR A 185 -1.33 6.73 -8.33
CA TYR A 185 -1.58 5.89 -9.50
C TYR A 185 -3.03 5.41 -9.60
N LEU A 186 -3.61 4.91 -8.50
CA LEU A 186 -5.02 4.50 -8.51
C LEU A 186 -5.96 5.69 -8.78
N ARG A 187 -5.68 6.87 -8.20
CA ARG A 187 -6.44 8.11 -8.43
C ARG A 187 -6.37 8.58 -9.88
N ASP A 188 -5.18 8.53 -10.49
CA ASP A 188 -4.99 8.91 -11.89
C ASP A 188 -5.80 8.03 -12.83
N ASN A 189 -5.93 6.74 -12.53
CA ASN A 189 -6.75 5.83 -13.33
C ASN A 189 -8.27 5.96 -13.06
N MET A 190 -8.67 6.78 -12.08
CA MET A 190 -10.05 7.19 -11.86
C MET A 190 -10.31 8.65 -12.29
N ALA A 191 -9.29 9.36 -12.80
CA ALA A 191 -9.43 10.76 -13.22
C ALA A 191 -10.38 10.88 -14.42
N PHE A 192 -11.22 11.91 -14.44
CA PHE A 192 -12.20 12.14 -15.51
C PHE A 192 -11.61 12.84 -16.74
N SER A 193 -10.46 13.51 -16.56
CA SER A 193 -9.75 14.19 -17.63
C SER A 193 -8.25 13.95 -17.51
N LEU A 194 -7.52 14.12 -18.61
CA LEU A 194 -6.06 14.04 -18.59
C LEU A 194 -5.44 15.14 -17.72
N GLU A 195 -6.08 16.29 -17.62
CA GLU A 195 -5.60 17.41 -16.80
C GLU A 195 -5.64 17.09 -15.31
N ASP A 196 -6.57 16.23 -14.87
CA ASP A 196 -6.73 15.84 -13.47
C ASP A 196 -5.70 14.81 -13.00
N ARG A 197 -4.92 14.23 -13.91
CA ARG A 197 -3.84 13.28 -13.58
C ARG A 197 -2.67 13.99 -12.93
N MET A 198 -2.05 13.31 -11.96
CA MET A 198 -0.94 13.83 -11.16
C MET A 198 0.39 13.26 -11.60
N GLN A 199 0.47 11.95 -11.84
CA GLN A 199 1.71 11.26 -12.20
C GLN A 199 2.01 11.38 -13.69
N GLY A 200 3.29 11.57 -14.00
CA GLY A 200 3.83 11.41 -15.35
C GLY A 200 4.18 9.95 -15.67
N ASP A 201 5.05 9.78 -16.67
CA ASP A 201 5.56 8.47 -17.09
C ASP A 201 6.36 7.78 -15.97
N LEU A 202 6.00 6.54 -15.64
CA LEU A 202 6.71 5.70 -14.68
C LEU A 202 8.03 5.17 -15.26
N SER A 203 9.06 6.02 -15.26
CA SER A 203 10.33 5.74 -15.93
C SER A 203 11.34 5.01 -15.04
N PHE A 204 11.72 5.61 -13.89
CA PHE A 204 12.71 5.01 -13.00
C PHE A 204 12.31 5.19 -11.53
N ALA A 205 12.26 4.08 -10.80
CA ALA A 205 12.04 4.05 -9.36
C ALA A 205 13.30 3.53 -8.64
N ILE A 206 13.72 4.27 -7.59
CA ILE A 206 14.70 3.81 -6.61
C ILE A 206 13.97 3.65 -5.28
N VAL A 207 13.85 2.41 -4.82
CA VAL A 207 13.20 2.08 -3.55
C VAL A 207 14.25 2.02 -2.44
N ASP A 208 14.22 2.99 -1.52
CA ASP A 208 14.97 2.89 -0.27
C ASP A 208 14.31 1.88 0.65
N GLU A 209 15.13 1.15 1.42
CA GLU A 209 14.66 0.09 2.31
C GLU A 209 13.76 -0.93 1.58
N VAL A 210 14.22 -1.33 0.38
CA VAL A 210 13.48 -2.16 -0.59
C VAL A 210 12.93 -3.46 0.00
N ASP A 211 13.62 -4.03 0.97
CA ASP A 211 13.20 -5.24 1.68
C ASP A 211 12.00 -5.02 2.58
N SER A 212 11.78 -3.83 3.13
CA SER A 212 10.52 -3.58 3.82
C SER A 212 9.40 -3.23 2.89
N ILE A 213 9.66 -2.41 1.87
CA ILE A 213 8.59 -1.98 0.97
C ILE A 213 8.10 -3.13 0.09
N LEU A 214 9.01 -3.85 -0.57
CA LEU A 214 8.67 -4.88 -1.55
C LEU A 214 8.45 -6.28 -0.96
N ILE A 215 8.72 -6.49 0.33
CA ILE A 215 8.52 -7.79 1.01
C ILE A 215 7.59 -7.64 2.23
N ASP A 216 7.92 -6.76 3.20
CA ASP A 216 7.13 -6.63 4.43
C ASP A 216 5.77 -5.95 4.22
N GLU A 217 5.74 -4.86 3.46
CA GLU A 217 4.52 -4.08 3.18
C GLU A 217 3.72 -4.64 2.01
N ALA A 218 4.39 -5.37 1.11
CA ALA A 218 3.79 -6.10 -0.01
C ALA A 218 2.87 -7.28 0.40
N ARG A 219 2.50 -7.37 1.68
CA ARG A 219 1.53 -8.33 2.23
C ARG A 219 0.08 -7.87 2.04
N THR A 220 -0.16 -6.58 1.97
CA THR A 220 -1.50 -6.00 1.84
C THR A 220 -1.60 -5.19 0.56
N PRO A 221 -2.64 -5.40 -0.27
CA PRO A 221 -2.85 -4.58 -1.46
C PRO A 221 -3.25 -3.15 -1.10
N LEU A 222 -3.07 -2.24 -2.04
CA LEU A 222 -3.64 -0.91 -2.01
C LEU A 222 -5.06 -0.98 -2.53
N ILE A 223 -6.01 -0.45 -1.76
CA ILE A 223 -7.43 -0.47 -2.08
C ILE A 223 -8.02 0.91 -1.82
N ILE A 224 -8.73 1.44 -2.82
CA ILE A 224 -9.62 2.58 -2.66
C ILE A 224 -11.04 2.02 -2.59
N SER A 225 -11.72 2.29 -1.48
CA SER A 225 -13.11 1.88 -1.28
C SER A 225 -14.05 3.09 -1.36
N GLY A 226 -15.23 2.88 -1.92
CA GLY A 226 -16.33 3.84 -1.97
C GLY A 226 -17.56 3.32 -1.23
N ALA A 227 -18.55 4.19 -1.05
CA ALA A 227 -19.85 3.77 -0.57
C ALA A 227 -20.54 2.91 -1.64
N SER A 228 -21.03 1.74 -1.27
CA SER A 228 -21.84 0.87 -2.11
C SER A 228 -23.33 1.23 -2.04
N GLU A 229 -24.11 0.65 -2.95
CA GLU A 229 -25.57 0.61 -2.85
C GLU A 229 -26.04 -0.08 -1.55
N ASP A 230 -27.27 0.23 -1.12
CA ASP A 230 -27.81 -0.25 0.15
C ASP A 230 -28.24 -1.72 0.09
N SER A 231 -27.34 -2.64 0.46
CA SER A 231 -27.59 -4.08 0.59
C SER A 231 -28.34 -4.48 1.87
N SER A 232 -28.82 -3.53 2.67
CA SER A 232 -29.36 -3.80 4.02
C SER A 232 -30.53 -4.79 4.04
N GLU A 233 -31.41 -4.76 3.02
CA GLU A 233 -32.55 -5.69 2.95
C GLU A 233 -32.11 -7.14 2.72
N LEU A 234 -31.05 -7.35 1.94
CA LEU A 234 -30.54 -8.69 1.65
C LEU A 234 -29.94 -9.33 2.90
N TYR A 235 -29.14 -8.58 3.67
CA TYR A 235 -28.62 -9.05 4.97
C TYR A 235 -29.73 -9.43 5.93
N LYS A 236 -30.82 -8.64 6.02
CA LYS A 236 -31.96 -8.97 6.88
C LYS A 236 -32.63 -10.27 6.46
N ARG A 237 -32.77 -10.52 5.15
CA ARG A 237 -33.35 -11.78 4.63
C ARG A 237 -32.45 -12.97 4.93
N ILE A 238 -31.16 -12.88 4.61
CA ILE A 238 -30.20 -13.96 4.84
C ILE A 238 -30.03 -14.26 6.33
N ASN A 239 -30.03 -13.24 7.19
CA ASN A 239 -29.98 -13.41 8.64
C ASN A 239 -31.15 -14.23 9.20
N ARG A 240 -32.30 -14.31 8.51
CA ARG A 240 -33.41 -15.20 8.90
C ARG A 240 -33.16 -16.65 8.53
N LEU A 241 -32.37 -16.90 7.48
CA LEU A 241 -32.09 -18.23 6.94
C LEU A 241 -30.95 -18.92 7.69
N VAL A 242 -29.89 -18.18 8.02
CA VAL A 242 -28.67 -18.74 8.65
C VAL A 242 -28.95 -19.53 9.93
N PRO A 243 -29.82 -19.10 10.87
CA PRO A 243 -30.13 -19.86 12.08
C PRO A 243 -30.81 -21.23 11.84
N LEU A 244 -31.30 -21.50 10.63
CA LEU A 244 -31.88 -22.80 10.26
C LEU A 244 -30.80 -23.84 9.91
N LEU A 245 -29.56 -23.40 9.70
CA LEU A 245 -28.42 -24.27 9.42
C LEU A 245 -27.92 -24.95 10.70
N LYS A 246 -27.46 -26.20 10.59
CA LYS A 246 -26.98 -27.01 11.73
C LYS A 246 -25.50 -27.36 11.56
N PRO A 247 -24.70 -27.37 12.63
CA PRO A 247 -23.31 -27.78 12.55
C PRO A 247 -23.17 -29.29 12.32
N ASP A 248 -22.14 -29.69 11.58
CA ASP A 248 -21.70 -31.07 11.46
C ASP A 248 -20.93 -31.48 12.72
N THR A 249 -21.31 -32.60 13.34
CA THR A 249 -20.72 -33.08 14.61
C THR A 249 -20.38 -34.57 14.54
N GLU A 250 -19.47 -35.04 15.38
CA GLU A 250 -19.06 -36.46 15.41
C GLU A 250 -20.27 -37.38 15.72
N GLY A 251 -20.94 -37.86 14.66
CA GLY A 251 -22.07 -38.80 14.73
C GLY A 251 -23.35 -38.33 14.03
N GLU A 252 -23.46 -37.06 13.62
CA GLU A 252 -24.62 -36.51 12.90
C GLU A 252 -24.17 -35.60 11.75
N SER A 253 -24.59 -35.93 10.52
CA SER A 253 -24.35 -35.12 9.33
C SER A 253 -25.04 -33.76 9.47
N GLY A 254 -24.26 -32.67 9.37
CA GLY A 254 -24.75 -31.30 9.46
C GLY A 254 -24.59 -30.51 8.17
N HIS A 255 -25.01 -29.24 8.22
CA HIS A 255 -25.01 -28.30 7.11
C HIS A 255 -23.70 -27.50 6.98
N TYR A 256 -22.86 -27.42 8.03
CA TYR A 256 -21.58 -26.70 7.97
C TYR A 256 -20.54 -27.23 8.96
N THR A 257 -19.26 -27.05 8.66
CA THR A 257 -18.10 -27.38 9.50
C THR A 257 -17.39 -26.12 9.99
N VAL A 258 -16.67 -26.23 11.12
CA VAL A 258 -15.97 -25.11 11.78
C VAL A 258 -14.51 -25.49 11.99
N ASP A 259 -13.58 -24.74 11.41
CA ASP A 259 -12.14 -24.82 11.72
C ASP A 259 -11.75 -23.65 12.65
N GLU A 260 -11.68 -23.90 13.95
CA GLU A 260 -11.27 -22.92 14.95
C GLU A 260 -9.81 -22.45 14.80
N LYS A 261 -8.91 -23.29 14.25
CA LYS A 261 -7.50 -22.93 14.07
C LYS A 261 -7.32 -21.94 12.94
N GLN A 262 -8.11 -22.07 11.88
CA GLN A 262 -8.10 -21.15 10.74
C GLN A 262 -9.18 -20.06 10.85
N ARG A 263 -10.06 -20.14 11.86
CA ARG A 263 -11.24 -19.27 12.04
C ARG A 263 -12.12 -19.22 10.79
N GLN A 264 -12.38 -20.38 10.19
CA GLN A 264 -13.17 -20.53 8.98
C GLN A 264 -14.40 -21.41 9.22
N VAL A 265 -15.48 -21.11 8.49
CA VAL A 265 -16.71 -21.91 8.46
C VAL A 265 -16.96 -22.33 7.02
N GLU A 266 -17.18 -23.62 6.77
CA GLU A 266 -17.44 -24.16 5.44
C GLU A 266 -18.81 -24.85 5.40
N LEU A 267 -19.55 -24.70 4.31
CA LEU A 267 -20.82 -25.40 4.10
C LEU A 267 -20.53 -26.83 3.60
N THR A 268 -21.27 -27.81 4.10
CA THR A 268 -21.27 -29.18 3.54
C THR A 268 -22.15 -29.25 2.30
N GLU A 269 -22.07 -30.32 1.50
CA GLU A 269 -22.97 -30.48 0.34
C GLU A 269 -24.45 -30.51 0.76
N GLU A 270 -24.78 -31.19 1.85
CA GLU A 270 -26.15 -31.18 2.41
C GLU A 270 -26.58 -29.78 2.86
N GLY A 271 -25.65 -29.00 3.42
CA GLY A 271 -25.92 -27.60 3.77
C GLY A 271 -26.13 -26.70 2.56
N HIS A 272 -25.44 -26.97 1.46
CA HIS A 272 -25.62 -26.28 0.19
C HIS A 272 -27.00 -26.52 -0.40
N GLU A 273 -27.42 -27.77 -0.56
CA GLU A 273 -28.75 -28.09 -1.09
C GLU A 273 -29.85 -27.50 -0.20
N TYR A 274 -29.65 -27.54 1.12
CA TYR A 274 -30.62 -27.01 2.08
C TYR A 274 -30.76 -25.49 2.01
N ILE A 275 -29.64 -24.74 1.92
CA ILE A 275 -29.70 -23.28 1.82
C ILE A 275 -30.23 -22.82 0.45
N GLU A 276 -29.89 -23.51 -0.65
CA GLU A 276 -30.47 -23.26 -1.97
C GLU A 276 -31.99 -23.42 -1.94
N GLY A 277 -32.49 -24.51 -1.36
CA GLY A 277 -33.93 -24.73 -1.20
C GLY A 277 -34.62 -23.66 -0.36
N LEU A 278 -33.98 -23.17 0.71
CA LEU A 278 -34.49 -22.05 1.50
C LEU A 278 -34.52 -20.73 0.70
N MET A 279 -33.48 -20.48 -0.10
CA MET A 279 -33.38 -19.26 -0.93
C MET A 279 -34.39 -19.25 -2.09
N ILE A 280 -34.68 -20.40 -2.70
CA ILE A 280 -35.74 -20.54 -3.72
C ILE A 280 -37.11 -20.21 -3.10
N ASN A 281 -37.39 -20.73 -1.89
CA ASN A 281 -38.64 -20.44 -1.18
C ASN A 281 -38.83 -18.95 -0.85
N GLU A 282 -37.74 -18.23 -0.55
CA GLU A 282 -37.73 -16.78 -0.32
C GLU A 282 -37.62 -15.94 -1.61
N LYS A 283 -37.62 -16.58 -2.79
CA LYS A 283 -37.45 -15.94 -4.11
C LYS A 283 -36.14 -15.13 -4.24
N LEU A 284 -35.09 -15.60 -3.59
CA LEU A 284 -33.73 -15.07 -3.73
C LEU A 284 -32.93 -15.79 -4.81
N LEU A 285 -33.33 -17.00 -5.18
CA LEU A 285 -32.70 -17.84 -6.20
C LEU A 285 -33.79 -18.41 -7.13
N GLU A 286 -33.50 -18.53 -8.42
CA GLU A 286 -34.43 -19.13 -9.39
C GLU A 286 -34.47 -20.66 -9.27
N GLU A 287 -35.60 -21.27 -9.68
CA GLU A 287 -35.82 -22.71 -9.54
C GLU A 287 -34.90 -23.48 -10.51
N GLY A 288 -33.94 -24.24 -9.96
CA GLY A 288 -32.94 -25.00 -10.74
C GLY A 288 -31.62 -24.26 -10.97
N ASP A 289 -31.48 -23.03 -10.48
CA ASP A 289 -30.21 -22.31 -10.44
C ASP A 289 -29.40 -22.68 -9.20
N SER A 290 -28.07 -22.60 -9.29
CA SER A 290 -27.18 -22.96 -8.18
C SER A 290 -26.55 -21.72 -7.53
N LEU A 291 -26.38 -21.79 -6.21
CA LEU A 291 -25.65 -20.78 -5.44
C LEU A 291 -24.17 -20.69 -5.84
N TYR A 292 -23.63 -21.74 -6.49
CA TYR A 292 -22.29 -21.77 -7.06
C TYR A 292 -22.20 -21.24 -8.50
N ALA A 293 -23.32 -20.82 -9.11
CA ALA A 293 -23.30 -20.17 -10.40
C ALA A 293 -22.55 -18.83 -10.29
N ALA A 294 -21.81 -18.46 -11.34
CA ALA A 294 -21.02 -17.22 -11.37
C ALA A 294 -21.89 -15.96 -11.16
N THR A 295 -23.16 -16.03 -11.56
CA THR A 295 -24.18 -14.99 -11.36
C THR A 295 -24.61 -14.80 -9.90
N ASN A 296 -24.46 -15.84 -9.06
CA ASN A 296 -24.97 -15.87 -7.68
C ASN A 296 -23.87 -15.74 -6.62
N LEU A 297 -22.64 -15.41 -7.02
CA LEU A 297 -21.49 -15.28 -6.11
C LEU A 297 -21.73 -14.27 -4.98
N ASN A 298 -22.50 -13.20 -5.23
CA ASN A 298 -22.85 -12.23 -4.21
C ASN A 298 -23.75 -12.84 -3.11
N LEU A 299 -24.78 -13.60 -3.50
CA LEU A 299 -25.66 -14.31 -2.56
C LEU A 299 -24.88 -15.32 -1.72
N LEU A 300 -23.97 -16.07 -2.35
CA LEU A 300 -23.09 -17.01 -1.66
C LEU A 300 -22.22 -16.29 -0.62
N HIS A 301 -21.63 -15.15 -0.98
CA HIS A 301 -20.82 -14.33 -0.09
C HIS A 301 -21.62 -13.90 1.16
N HIS A 302 -22.83 -13.37 0.98
CA HIS A 302 -23.67 -12.95 2.10
C HIS A 302 -24.09 -14.11 3.01
N VAL A 303 -24.33 -15.31 2.46
CA VAL A 303 -24.60 -16.51 3.26
C VAL A 303 -23.41 -16.85 4.14
N TYR A 304 -22.19 -16.85 3.60
CA TYR A 304 -20.98 -17.09 4.39
C TYR A 304 -20.73 -16.00 5.44
N SER A 305 -20.93 -14.73 5.10
CA SER A 305 -20.79 -13.62 6.06
C SER A 305 -21.80 -13.72 7.19
N GLY A 306 -23.05 -14.08 6.88
CA GLY A 306 -24.08 -14.40 7.86
C GLY A 306 -23.69 -15.58 8.75
N LEU A 307 -23.24 -16.68 8.16
CA LEU A 307 -22.84 -17.89 8.89
C LEU A 307 -21.65 -17.63 9.82
N ARG A 308 -20.62 -16.92 9.35
CA ARG A 308 -19.48 -16.48 10.17
C ARG A 308 -19.93 -15.59 11.32
N ALA A 309 -20.80 -14.61 11.05
CA ALA A 309 -21.34 -13.73 12.09
C ALA A 309 -22.09 -14.52 13.18
N HIS A 310 -22.84 -15.55 12.82
CA HIS A 310 -23.58 -16.38 13.78
C HIS A 310 -22.69 -17.33 14.58
N VAL A 311 -21.76 -18.00 13.90
CA VAL A 311 -21.00 -19.13 14.46
C VAL A 311 -19.70 -18.69 15.15
N MET A 312 -19.00 -17.70 14.61
CA MET A 312 -17.64 -17.33 15.05
C MET A 312 -17.58 -16.04 15.86
N PHE A 313 -18.60 -15.19 15.80
CA PHE A 313 -18.61 -13.88 16.46
C PHE A 313 -19.69 -13.86 17.54
N HIS A 314 -19.24 -13.88 18.79
CA HIS A 314 -20.07 -13.86 19.97
C HIS A 314 -20.07 -12.47 20.60
N ARG A 315 -21.27 -12.05 20.98
CA ARG A 315 -21.46 -10.82 21.72
C ARG A 315 -20.75 -10.91 23.09
N ASP A 316 -20.18 -9.79 23.52
CA ASP A 316 -19.40 -9.61 24.74
C ASP A 316 -18.04 -10.35 24.74
N VAL A 317 -17.63 -10.96 23.62
CA VAL A 317 -16.30 -11.56 23.44
C VAL A 317 -15.55 -10.82 22.33
N GLU A 318 -15.99 -10.94 21.07
CA GLU A 318 -15.34 -10.27 19.93
C GLU A 318 -15.89 -8.85 19.68
N TYR A 319 -17.11 -8.57 20.13
CA TYR A 319 -17.75 -7.26 19.97
C TYR A 319 -18.83 -7.01 21.03
N ILE A 320 -19.22 -5.75 21.20
CA ILE A 320 -20.39 -5.33 21.97
C ILE A 320 -21.32 -4.48 21.12
N VAL A 321 -22.58 -4.36 21.55
CA VAL A 321 -23.53 -3.40 20.97
C VAL A 321 -23.67 -2.23 21.92
N GLN A 322 -23.27 -1.04 21.47
CA GLN A 322 -23.32 0.21 22.24
C GLN A 322 -23.91 1.31 21.38
N ASP A 323 -24.84 2.11 21.93
CA ASP A 323 -25.52 3.22 21.25
C ASP A 323 -26.17 2.81 19.90
N GLY A 324 -26.65 1.57 19.81
CA GLY A 324 -27.25 1.03 18.59
C GLY A 324 -26.25 0.71 17.47
N GLN A 325 -24.96 0.58 17.79
CA GLN A 325 -23.89 0.21 16.85
C GLN A 325 -23.06 -0.96 17.38
N VAL A 326 -22.48 -1.75 16.48
CA VAL A 326 -21.53 -2.82 16.80
C VAL A 326 -20.14 -2.22 16.98
N VAL A 327 -19.54 -2.44 18.15
CA VAL A 327 -18.18 -1.97 18.49
C VAL A 327 -17.32 -3.19 18.80
N LEU A 328 -16.21 -3.36 18.08
CA LEU A 328 -15.31 -4.50 18.26
C LEU A 328 -14.54 -4.40 19.58
N ILE A 329 -14.28 -5.54 20.20
CA ILE A 329 -13.38 -5.67 21.36
C ILE A 329 -12.04 -6.20 20.86
N ASP A 330 -10.95 -5.61 21.34
CA ASP A 330 -9.61 -6.14 21.14
C ASP A 330 -9.42 -7.40 22.00
N GLU A 331 -9.23 -8.55 21.35
CA GLU A 331 -9.03 -9.85 21.99
C GLU A 331 -7.87 -9.89 22.98
N HIS A 332 -6.86 -9.04 22.83
CA HIS A 332 -5.68 -9.04 23.69
C HIS A 332 -5.84 -8.11 24.90
N THR A 333 -6.55 -7.00 24.73
CA THR A 333 -6.64 -5.95 25.76
C THR A 333 -8.01 -5.86 26.43
N GLY A 334 -9.04 -6.50 25.86
CA GLY A 334 -10.43 -6.40 26.31
C GLY A 334 -11.02 -4.99 26.15
N ARG A 335 -10.35 -4.10 25.41
CA ARG A 335 -10.79 -2.71 25.18
C ARG A 335 -11.66 -2.61 23.95
N THR A 336 -12.65 -1.72 23.98
CA THR A 336 -13.46 -1.39 22.82
C THR A 336 -12.64 -0.60 21.80
N MET A 337 -12.84 -0.91 20.52
CA MET A 337 -12.18 -0.28 19.36
C MET A 337 -13.21 0.51 18.54
N PRO A 338 -13.66 1.69 19.02
CA PRO A 338 -14.60 2.52 18.28
C PRO A 338 -14.00 2.97 16.94
N GLY A 339 -14.81 2.91 15.87
CA GLY A 339 -14.41 3.26 14.51
C GLY A 339 -13.78 2.13 13.70
N ARG A 340 -13.40 1.01 14.33
CA ARG A 340 -12.86 -0.17 13.62
C ARG A 340 -14.00 -1.08 13.13
N ARG A 341 -13.92 -1.49 11.87
CA ARG A 341 -14.90 -2.38 11.23
C ARG A 341 -14.26 -3.67 10.73
N LEU A 342 -15.11 -4.69 10.58
CA LEU A 342 -14.76 -5.92 9.90
C LEU A 342 -15.10 -5.78 8.41
N SER A 343 -14.21 -6.26 7.55
CA SER A 343 -14.36 -6.23 6.09
C SER A 343 -15.30 -7.32 5.59
N GLU A 344 -15.54 -7.36 4.27
CA GLU A 344 -16.22 -8.47 3.57
C GLU A 344 -17.67 -8.70 4.04
N GLY A 345 -18.43 -7.63 4.28
CA GLY A 345 -19.83 -7.75 4.69
C GLY A 345 -20.05 -8.33 6.09
N LEU A 346 -18.98 -8.72 6.80
CA LEU A 346 -19.07 -9.40 8.09
C LEU A 346 -19.56 -8.46 9.20
N HIS A 347 -19.16 -7.19 9.16
CA HIS A 347 -19.66 -6.20 10.10
C HIS A 347 -21.17 -5.99 9.91
N GLN A 348 -21.61 -5.87 8.66
CA GLN A 348 -23.02 -5.75 8.27
C GLN A 348 -23.83 -6.99 8.66
N ALA A 349 -23.24 -8.18 8.51
CA ALA A 349 -23.86 -9.43 8.94
C ALA A 349 -24.03 -9.50 10.47
N ILE A 350 -23.05 -9.00 11.26
CA ILE A 350 -23.19 -8.88 12.72
C ILE A 350 -24.22 -7.79 13.07
N GLU A 351 -24.23 -6.67 12.35
CA GLU A 351 -25.24 -5.62 12.52
C GLU A 351 -26.66 -6.17 12.28
N ALA A 352 -26.83 -6.99 11.23
CA ALA A 352 -28.08 -7.67 10.93
C ALA A 352 -28.45 -8.72 11.99
N LYS A 353 -27.48 -9.52 12.46
CA LYS A 353 -27.63 -10.51 13.53
C LYS A 353 -28.18 -9.88 14.81
N GLU A 354 -27.62 -8.73 15.20
CA GLU A 354 -28.00 -8.02 16.42
C GLU A 354 -29.20 -7.06 16.24
N GLY A 355 -29.72 -6.93 15.01
CA GLY A 355 -30.87 -6.09 14.70
C GLY A 355 -30.60 -4.59 14.82
N VAL A 356 -29.35 -4.16 14.68
CA VAL A 356 -28.97 -2.75 14.67
C VAL A 356 -29.07 -2.14 13.27
N ALA A 357 -28.88 -0.83 13.15
CA ALA A 357 -28.87 -0.16 11.85
C ALA A 357 -27.69 -0.67 11.01
N ILE A 358 -28.01 -1.37 9.93
CA ILE A 358 -27.02 -1.89 8.97
C ILE A 358 -26.50 -0.71 8.17
N GLN A 359 -25.18 -0.60 8.09
CA GLN A 359 -24.53 0.45 7.30
C GLN A 359 -24.17 -0.07 5.92
N SER A 360 -24.22 0.81 4.92
CA SER A 360 -23.85 0.46 3.54
C SER A 360 -22.45 -0.16 3.49
N GLU A 361 -22.30 -1.14 2.61
CA GLU A 361 -21.00 -1.76 2.39
C GLU A 361 -20.01 -0.81 1.75
N SER A 362 -18.73 -1.08 1.97
CA SER A 362 -17.65 -0.46 1.24
C SER A 362 -17.32 -1.32 0.02
N GLN A 363 -17.46 -0.78 -1.19
CA GLN A 363 -17.09 -1.47 -2.42
C GLN A 363 -15.67 -1.08 -2.86
N THR A 364 -14.90 -2.03 -3.38
CA THR A 364 -13.60 -1.77 -4.02
C THR A 364 -13.79 -0.99 -5.33
N LEU A 365 -13.28 0.24 -5.42
CA LEU A 365 -13.33 1.06 -6.63
C LEU A 365 -12.07 0.89 -7.49
N ALA A 366 -10.93 0.80 -6.83
CA ALA A 366 -9.65 0.58 -7.47
C ALA A 366 -8.75 -0.17 -6.50
N SER A 367 -7.99 -1.15 -7.00
CA SER A 367 -7.03 -1.90 -6.21
C SER A 367 -5.80 -2.24 -7.03
N THR A 368 -4.66 -2.36 -6.36
CA THR A 368 -3.43 -2.93 -6.93
C THR A 368 -2.54 -3.47 -5.83
N THR A 369 -1.71 -4.46 -6.12
CA THR A 369 -0.61 -4.83 -5.22
C THR A 369 0.60 -3.92 -5.43
N PHE A 370 1.46 -3.80 -4.42
CA PHE A 370 2.75 -3.12 -4.57
C PHE A 370 3.61 -3.81 -5.63
N GLN A 371 3.58 -5.15 -5.66
CA GLN A 371 4.27 -5.98 -6.63
C GLN A 371 3.96 -5.51 -8.06
N ASN A 372 2.68 -5.47 -8.42
CA ASN A 372 2.26 -5.08 -9.76
C ASN A 372 2.43 -3.59 -10.04
N TYR A 373 2.25 -2.72 -9.04
CA TYR A 373 2.54 -1.30 -9.18
C TYR A 373 4.01 -1.04 -9.56
N PHE A 374 4.96 -1.61 -8.81
CA PHE A 374 6.39 -1.40 -9.08
C PHE A 374 6.86 -2.06 -10.37
N ARG A 375 6.19 -3.12 -10.84
CA ARG A 375 6.45 -3.75 -12.15
C ARG A 375 6.08 -2.84 -13.34
N LEU A 376 5.31 -1.77 -13.14
CA LEU A 376 4.97 -0.81 -14.20
C LEU A 376 6.15 0.09 -14.59
N TYR A 377 7.14 0.27 -13.70
CA TYR A 377 8.29 1.12 -13.98
C TYR A 377 9.18 0.51 -15.07
N ARG A 378 9.61 1.32 -16.05
CA ARG A 378 10.54 0.87 -17.10
C ARG A 378 11.87 0.37 -16.50
N LYS A 379 12.31 1.00 -15.41
CA LYS A 379 13.47 0.58 -14.63
C LYS A 379 13.12 0.66 -13.14
N LEU A 380 13.45 -0.41 -12.41
CA LEU A 380 13.26 -0.49 -10.95
C LEU A 380 14.60 -0.84 -10.31
N ALA A 381 14.93 -0.16 -9.22
CA ALA A 381 16.11 -0.43 -8.41
C ALA A 381 15.77 -0.27 -6.93
N GLY A 382 16.66 -0.75 -6.06
CA GLY A 382 16.46 -0.57 -4.63
C GLY A 382 17.74 -0.64 -3.82
N MET A 383 17.69 -0.15 -2.60
CA MET A 383 18.83 -0.21 -1.68
C MET A 383 18.35 -0.63 -0.30
N THR A 384 19.17 -1.42 0.39
CA THR A 384 18.91 -1.83 1.77
C THR A 384 20.17 -2.39 2.41
N GLY A 385 20.17 -2.58 3.74
CA GLY A 385 21.27 -3.25 4.44
C GLY A 385 21.19 -4.78 4.43
N THR A 386 20.07 -5.36 3.98
CA THR A 386 19.76 -6.77 4.22
C THR A 386 18.89 -7.39 3.12
N ALA A 387 19.38 -7.49 1.88
CA ALA A 387 18.60 -8.02 0.75
C ALA A 387 18.97 -9.46 0.33
N ASP A 388 20.20 -9.92 0.61
CA ASP A 388 20.75 -11.19 0.11
C ASP A 388 19.91 -12.40 0.55
N THR A 389 19.26 -12.32 1.71
CA THR A 389 18.37 -13.38 2.20
C THR A 389 17.16 -13.58 1.29
N GLU A 390 16.62 -12.49 0.73
CA GLU A 390 15.43 -12.49 -0.14
C GLU A 390 15.78 -12.36 -1.63
N ALA A 391 17.06 -12.53 -2.00
CA ALA A 391 17.53 -12.35 -3.38
C ALA A 391 16.79 -13.24 -4.39
N PHE A 392 16.32 -14.42 -3.95
CA PHE A 392 15.49 -15.29 -4.78
C PHE A 392 14.10 -14.70 -5.04
N GLU A 393 13.43 -14.20 -4.01
CA GLU A 393 12.11 -13.56 -4.11
C GLU A 393 12.16 -12.30 -4.98
N PHE A 394 13.15 -11.43 -4.76
CA PHE A 394 13.34 -10.23 -5.57
C PHE A 394 13.50 -10.53 -7.07
N ARG A 395 14.28 -11.56 -7.39
CA ARG A 395 14.49 -11.97 -8.78
C ARG A 395 13.24 -12.60 -9.38
N GLN A 396 12.52 -13.41 -8.61
CA GLN A 396 11.34 -14.12 -9.10
C GLN A 396 10.16 -13.18 -9.34
N ILE A 397 9.92 -12.22 -8.45
CA ILE A 397 8.75 -11.33 -8.49
C ILE A 397 9.03 -10.08 -9.34
N TYR A 398 10.20 -9.45 -9.14
CA TYR A 398 10.50 -8.14 -9.71
C TYR A 398 11.60 -8.18 -10.79
N GLY A 399 12.22 -9.33 -11.03
CA GLY A 399 13.40 -9.42 -11.90
C GLY A 399 14.66 -8.77 -11.33
N LEU A 400 14.64 -8.34 -10.06
CA LEU A 400 15.73 -7.59 -9.43
C LEU A 400 16.83 -8.54 -8.92
N GLU A 401 18.07 -8.23 -9.28
CA GLU A 401 19.24 -8.94 -8.76
C GLU A 401 19.84 -8.21 -7.57
N VAL A 402 20.27 -8.94 -6.54
CA VAL A 402 20.94 -8.35 -5.37
C VAL A 402 22.45 -8.36 -5.58
N LEU A 403 23.08 -7.19 -5.43
CA LEU A 403 24.53 -7.01 -5.41
C LEU A 403 24.97 -6.65 -3.99
N VAL A 404 25.80 -7.50 -3.38
CA VAL A 404 26.34 -7.26 -2.03
C VAL A 404 27.59 -6.41 -2.15
N ILE A 405 27.48 -5.15 -1.70
CA ILE A 405 28.55 -4.15 -1.81
C ILE A 405 29.43 -4.24 -0.56
N PRO A 406 30.76 -4.26 -0.71
CA PRO A 406 31.67 -4.26 0.44
C PRO A 406 31.51 -2.99 1.27
N THR A 407 31.75 -3.09 2.58
CA THR A 407 31.80 -1.91 3.46
C THR A 407 33.03 -1.07 3.15
N ASN A 408 32.93 0.26 3.34
CA ASN A 408 34.06 1.16 3.19
C ASN A 408 35.20 0.83 4.18
N VAL A 409 34.81 0.47 5.40
CA VAL A 409 35.71 0.10 6.50
C VAL A 409 35.32 -1.27 7.06
N PRO A 410 36.28 -2.12 7.51
CA PRO A 410 35.97 -3.41 8.11
C PRO A 410 35.10 -3.28 9.37
N GLN A 411 34.04 -4.09 9.48
CA GLN A 411 33.15 -4.08 10.64
C GLN A 411 33.82 -4.71 11.87
N LEU A 412 33.82 -3.98 13.00
CA LEU A 412 34.38 -4.43 14.29
C LEU A 412 33.32 -4.91 15.31
N ARG A 413 32.02 -4.81 14.98
CA ARG A 413 30.92 -5.25 15.85
C ARG A 413 31.06 -6.74 16.23
N LYS A 414 30.88 -7.04 17.52
CA LYS A 414 30.84 -8.40 18.07
C LYS A 414 29.40 -8.86 18.23
N ASP A 415 29.00 -9.86 17.44
CA ASP A 415 27.69 -10.51 17.57
C ASP A 415 27.84 -11.73 18.50
N LEU A 416 27.28 -11.63 19.71
CA LEU A 416 27.32 -12.68 20.72
C LEU A 416 26.21 -13.72 20.48
N ASN A 417 26.37 -14.92 21.04
CA ASN A 417 25.33 -15.95 20.94
C ASN A 417 24.06 -15.51 21.69
N ASP A 418 22.93 -16.11 21.31
CA ASP A 418 21.67 -15.89 21.98
C ASP A 418 21.68 -16.51 23.39
N LEU A 419 21.07 -15.83 24.35
CA LEU A 419 20.80 -16.37 25.69
C LEU A 419 19.34 -16.81 25.76
N VAL A 420 19.10 -18.09 26.03
CA VAL A 420 17.74 -18.65 26.12
C VAL A 420 17.40 -19.02 27.56
N TYR A 421 16.30 -18.45 28.05
CA TYR A 421 15.75 -18.63 29.39
C TYR A 421 14.49 -19.49 29.36
N LEU A 422 14.14 -20.06 30.52
CA LEU A 422 12.93 -20.87 30.64
C LEU A 422 11.68 -19.98 30.60
N THR A 423 11.70 -18.87 31.32
CA THR A 423 10.55 -17.97 31.47
C THR A 423 10.83 -16.54 30.99
N ARG A 424 9.76 -15.81 30.66
CA ARG A 424 9.84 -14.39 30.27
C ARG A 424 10.37 -13.48 31.40
N GLU A 425 10.08 -13.83 32.65
CA GLU A 425 10.52 -13.05 33.82
C GLU A 425 12.05 -13.08 33.99
N GLU A 426 12.65 -14.28 33.94
CA GLU A 426 14.11 -14.46 34.02
C GLU A 426 14.84 -13.75 32.88
N LYS A 427 14.28 -13.83 31.67
CA LYS A 427 14.79 -13.11 30.50
C LYS A 427 14.88 -11.61 30.75
N PHE A 428 13.82 -11.00 31.28
CA PHE A 428 13.80 -9.57 31.55
C PHE A 428 14.72 -9.16 32.69
N ASP A 429 14.82 -9.97 33.74
CA ASP A 429 15.76 -9.71 34.85
C ASP A 429 17.21 -9.73 34.35
N ALA A 430 17.55 -10.65 33.45
CA ALA A 430 18.86 -10.70 32.82
C ALA A 430 19.14 -9.48 31.90
N ILE A 431 18.14 -9.01 31.16
CA ILE A 431 18.27 -7.78 30.36
C ILE A 431 18.52 -6.57 31.27
N VAL A 432 17.77 -6.44 32.38
CA VAL A 432 17.97 -5.36 33.36
C VAL A 432 19.38 -5.38 33.92
N ALA A 433 19.92 -6.56 34.24
CA ALA A 433 21.29 -6.71 34.73
C ALA A 433 22.33 -6.29 33.67
N ASP A 434 22.20 -6.75 32.42
CA ASP A 434 23.15 -6.42 31.35
C ASP A 434 23.13 -4.92 30.98
N VAL A 435 21.96 -4.28 31.04
CA VAL A 435 21.83 -2.83 30.87
C VAL A 435 22.55 -2.07 31.98
N LYS A 436 22.39 -2.47 33.24
CA LYS A 436 23.11 -1.85 34.38
C LYS A 436 24.62 -1.97 34.23
N ASP A 437 25.10 -3.15 33.85
CA ASP A 437 26.53 -3.40 33.64
C ASP A 437 27.09 -2.59 32.47
N SER A 438 26.30 -2.43 31.40
CA SER A 438 26.67 -1.59 30.25
C SER A 438 26.72 -0.11 30.61
N MET A 439 25.72 0.38 31.36
CA MET A 439 25.68 1.76 31.86
C MET A 439 26.85 2.06 32.80
N ALA A 440 27.22 1.12 33.68
CA ALA A 440 28.36 1.27 34.59
C ALA A 440 29.69 1.43 33.84
N LYS A 441 29.80 0.86 32.63
CA LYS A 441 30.95 1.03 31.72
C LYS A 441 30.86 2.30 30.87
N GLY A 442 29.73 3.01 30.90
CA GLY A 442 29.46 4.19 30.07
C GLY A 442 28.97 3.89 28.66
N ALA A 443 28.67 2.62 28.32
CA ALA A 443 28.22 2.24 26.99
C ALA A 443 26.75 2.63 26.76
N PRO A 444 26.39 3.24 25.62
CA PRO A 444 24.99 3.43 25.23
C PRO A 444 24.34 2.09 24.88
N VAL A 445 23.05 1.95 25.21
CA VAL A 445 22.29 0.72 24.99
C VAL A 445 21.00 0.99 24.22
N LEU A 446 20.79 0.23 23.15
CA LEU A 446 19.52 0.16 22.42
C LEU A 446 18.88 -1.20 22.65
N VAL A 447 17.68 -1.22 23.23
CA VAL A 447 16.91 -2.42 23.48
C VAL A 447 15.78 -2.52 22.45
N GLY A 448 15.82 -3.54 21.61
CA GLY A 448 14.81 -3.80 20.59
C GLY A 448 13.77 -4.81 21.06
N THR A 449 12.50 -4.44 21.02
CA THR A 449 11.36 -5.30 21.39
C THR A 449 10.50 -5.60 20.17
N ALA A 450 9.68 -6.66 20.20
CA ALA A 450 8.79 -7.00 19.09
C ALA A 450 7.43 -6.27 19.16
N SER A 451 6.98 -5.87 20.35
CA SER A 451 5.64 -5.29 20.57
C SER A 451 5.67 -4.12 21.56
N VAL A 452 4.68 -3.24 21.45
CA VAL A 452 4.50 -2.09 22.36
C VAL A 452 4.28 -2.57 23.80
N GLU A 453 3.55 -3.67 23.98
CA GLU A 453 3.33 -4.28 25.29
C GLU A 453 4.65 -4.69 25.96
N THR A 454 5.52 -5.38 25.23
CA THR A 454 6.87 -5.75 25.72
C THR A 454 7.70 -4.52 26.06
N SER A 455 7.61 -3.45 25.27
CA SER A 455 8.28 -2.16 25.56
C SER A 455 7.80 -1.52 26.85
N GLU A 456 6.49 -1.48 27.09
CA GLU A 456 5.91 -0.90 28.30
C GLU A 456 6.21 -1.74 29.55
N ASP A 457 6.19 -3.07 29.45
CA ASP A 457 6.59 -3.95 30.55
C ASP A 457 8.07 -3.76 30.90
N LEU A 458 8.96 -3.75 29.89
CA LEU A 458 10.38 -3.49 30.12
C LEU A 458 10.64 -2.08 30.66
N SER A 459 9.91 -1.08 30.16
CA SER A 459 9.98 0.30 30.67
C SER A 459 9.63 0.36 32.16
N ARG A 460 8.59 -0.35 32.60
CA ARG A 460 8.20 -0.45 34.00
C ARG A 460 9.33 -1.04 34.85
N ARG A 461 9.90 -2.17 34.41
CA ARG A 461 11.04 -2.82 35.09
C ARG A 461 12.27 -1.91 35.15
N PHE A 462 12.56 -1.14 34.09
CA PHE A 462 13.62 -0.14 34.11
C PHE A 462 13.36 0.98 35.11
N ARG A 463 12.12 1.46 35.25
CA ARG A 463 11.77 2.46 36.29
C ARG A 463 11.96 1.89 37.70
N GLU A 464 11.53 0.66 37.95
CA GLU A 464 11.74 -0.03 39.24
C GLU A 464 13.24 -0.21 39.54
N ALA A 465 14.02 -0.52 38.52
CA ALA A 465 15.47 -0.66 38.59
C ALA A 465 16.25 0.67 38.63
N ARG A 466 15.54 1.82 38.56
CA ARG A 466 16.08 3.20 38.50
C ARG A 466 17.00 3.47 37.30
N ILE A 467 16.66 2.88 36.16
CA ILE A 467 17.32 3.11 34.86
C ILE A 467 16.57 4.21 34.12
N GLU A 468 17.22 5.34 33.88
CA GLU A 468 16.69 6.39 33.01
C GLU A 468 16.73 5.91 31.56
N HIS A 469 15.59 5.97 30.87
CA HIS A 469 15.46 5.48 29.50
C HIS A 469 14.39 6.23 28.74
N LYS A 470 14.44 6.12 27.41
CA LYS A 470 13.42 6.62 26.48
C LYS A 470 12.77 5.46 25.72
N VAL A 471 11.48 5.59 25.41
CA VAL A 471 10.71 4.55 24.69
C VAL A 471 10.23 5.12 23.36
N LEU A 472 10.39 4.33 22.29
CA LEU A 472 10.00 4.68 20.93
C LEU A 472 9.00 3.64 20.42
N ASN A 473 7.82 4.11 20.04
CA ASN A 473 6.67 3.25 19.74
C ASN A 473 6.16 3.40 18.30
N ALA A 474 6.98 3.97 17.40
CA ALA A 474 6.65 4.24 16.00
C ALA A 474 5.41 5.13 15.78
N LYS A 475 5.11 6.03 16.74
CA LYS A 475 3.93 6.93 16.67
C LYS A 475 4.26 8.33 16.17
N TYR A 476 5.40 8.87 16.58
CA TYR A 476 5.78 10.26 16.30
C TYR A 476 7.18 10.30 15.67
N HIS A 477 7.25 10.12 14.35
CA HIS A 477 8.52 9.90 13.65
C HIS A 477 9.57 11.01 13.87
N GLU A 478 9.16 12.27 13.89
CA GLU A 478 10.07 13.41 14.10
C GLU A 478 10.69 13.40 15.51
N GLN A 479 9.86 13.31 16.55
CA GLN A 479 10.33 13.23 17.94
C GLN A 479 11.18 11.98 18.19
N GLU A 480 10.82 10.86 17.56
CA GLU A 480 11.59 9.63 17.67
C GLU A 480 12.97 9.75 17.00
N ALA A 481 13.06 10.44 15.86
CA ALA A 481 14.33 10.72 15.19
C ALA A 481 15.26 11.57 16.08
N GLU A 482 14.74 12.61 16.75
CA GLU A 482 15.52 13.42 17.70
C GLU A 482 16.07 12.59 18.86
N ILE A 483 15.24 11.67 19.40
CA ILE A 483 15.65 10.79 20.49
C ILE A 483 16.76 9.84 20.01
N ILE A 484 16.58 9.21 18.84
CA ILE A 484 17.54 8.25 18.26
C ILE A 484 18.87 8.91 17.91
N ALA A 485 18.85 10.12 17.38
CA ALA A 485 20.06 10.88 17.07
C ALA A 485 20.94 11.13 18.32
N GLN A 486 20.33 11.12 19.51
CA GLN A 486 21.03 11.28 20.79
C GLN A 486 21.25 9.97 21.56
N ALA A 487 20.78 8.83 21.03
CA ALA A 487 20.87 7.53 21.70
C ALA A 487 22.33 7.03 21.85
N GLY A 488 23.26 7.53 21.05
CA GLY A 488 24.68 7.15 21.09
C GLY A 488 25.50 7.86 22.18
N ARG A 489 24.90 8.66 23.05
CA ARG A 489 25.61 9.36 24.15
C ARG A 489 25.97 8.39 25.30
N PRO A 490 27.08 8.63 26.03
CA PRO A 490 27.49 7.76 27.14
C PRO A 490 26.35 7.49 28.14
N GLY A 491 26.13 6.22 28.46
CA GLY A 491 25.14 5.77 29.46
C GLY A 491 23.66 5.97 29.10
N VAL A 492 23.34 6.38 27.87
CA VAL A 492 21.93 6.53 27.43
C VAL A 492 21.33 5.16 27.11
N VAL A 493 20.11 4.93 27.61
CA VAL A 493 19.33 3.73 27.32
C VAL A 493 18.08 4.10 26.52
N THR A 494 17.87 3.41 25.40
CA THR A 494 16.71 3.61 24.53
C THR A 494 16.03 2.28 24.27
N ILE A 495 14.70 2.23 24.42
CA ILE A 495 13.85 1.11 24.02
C ILE A 495 13.22 1.46 22.68
N ALA A 496 13.37 0.60 21.69
CA ALA A 496 12.75 0.74 20.37
C ALA A 496 11.82 -0.44 20.10
N THR A 497 10.54 -0.13 19.89
CA THR A 497 9.54 -1.12 19.48
C THR A 497 9.70 -1.43 17.99
N ASN A 498 9.89 -2.70 17.68
CA ASN A 498 10.11 -3.25 16.34
C ASN A 498 11.26 -2.52 15.63
N MET A 499 10.94 -1.63 14.70
CA MET A 499 11.90 -0.82 13.94
C MET A 499 11.76 0.69 14.17
N ALA A 500 11.18 1.12 15.30
CA ALA A 500 11.08 2.53 15.65
C ALA A 500 12.44 3.24 15.54
N GLY A 501 12.44 4.49 15.04
CA GLY A 501 13.68 5.18 14.72
C GLY A 501 14.36 4.75 13.41
N ARG A 502 13.65 4.09 12.49
CA ARG A 502 14.17 3.76 11.15
C ARG A 502 14.62 5.01 10.37
N GLY A 503 15.65 4.83 9.56
CA GLY A 503 16.20 5.87 8.68
C GLY A 503 16.99 6.95 9.41
N THR A 504 17.08 6.91 10.75
CA THR A 504 17.91 7.83 11.54
C THR A 504 19.15 7.12 12.06
N ASP A 505 20.30 7.78 11.90
CA ASP A 505 21.58 7.25 12.28
C ASP A 505 21.91 7.52 13.75
N ILE A 506 22.39 6.48 14.46
CA ILE A 506 22.85 6.61 15.85
C ILE A 506 24.34 6.95 15.82
N VAL A 507 24.66 8.22 16.06
CA VAL A 507 26.04 8.71 16.11
C VAL A 507 26.58 8.53 17.52
N LEU A 508 27.71 7.83 17.66
CA LEU A 508 28.38 7.67 18.97
C LEU A 508 28.82 9.04 19.49
N GLY A 509 28.54 9.34 20.76
CA GLY A 509 28.78 10.66 21.37
C GLY A 509 27.64 11.69 21.18
N GLY A 510 26.60 11.35 20.43
CA GLY A 510 25.44 12.20 20.09
C GLY A 510 25.57 12.86 18.71
N ASN A 511 24.51 13.46 18.19
CA ASN A 511 24.56 14.20 16.92
C ASN A 511 25.05 15.64 17.14
N LEU A 512 26.30 15.92 16.71
CA LEU A 512 26.93 17.24 16.83
C LEU A 512 26.24 18.32 16.00
N GLU A 513 25.81 18.01 14.78
CA GLU A 513 25.15 18.97 13.89
C GLU A 513 23.82 19.43 14.48
N ALA A 514 23.06 18.49 15.04
CA ALA A 514 21.82 18.81 15.76
C ALA A 514 22.08 19.69 16.99
N GLU A 515 23.17 19.43 17.74
CA GLU A 515 23.57 20.28 18.88
C GLU A 515 23.99 21.69 18.44
N LEU A 516 24.69 21.81 17.31
CA LEU A 516 25.08 23.10 16.74
C LEU A 516 23.87 23.89 16.23
N ALA A 517 22.94 23.23 15.54
CA ALA A 517 21.71 23.85 15.03
C ALA A 517 20.80 24.34 16.17
N ALA A 518 20.62 23.52 17.22
CA ALA A 518 19.81 23.89 18.38
C ALA A 518 20.41 25.05 19.20
N ALA A 519 21.73 25.24 19.13
CA ALA A 519 22.43 26.30 19.87
C ALA A 519 22.39 27.68 19.18
N GLY A 520 21.91 27.77 17.93
CA GLY A 520 21.76 29.03 17.20
C GLY A 520 23.10 29.65 16.74
N GLU A 521 23.16 30.98 16.67
CA GLU A 521 24.40 31.71 16.32
C GLU A 521 25.45 31.60 17.43
N LEU A 522 26.35 30.63 17.29
CA LEU A 522 27.51 30.45 18.14
C LEU A 522 28.73 31.17 17.57
N THR A 523 29.53 31.79 18.45
CA THR A 523 30.88 32.25 18.07
C THR A 523 31.78 31.07 17.70
N ALA A 524 32.79 31.29 16.86
CA ALA A 524 33.73 30.25 16.45
C ALA A 524 34.40 29.53 17.64
N GLU A 525 34.66 30.25 18.74
CA GLU A 525 35.20 29.68 19.99
C GLU A 525 34.21 28.73 20.67
N GLN A 526 32.92 29.09 20.73
CA GLN A 526 31.89 28.23 21.32
C GLN A 526 31.64 26.98 20.49
N GLN A 527 31.69 27.08 19.16
CA GLN A 527 31.62 25.92 18.27
C GLN A 527 32.80 24.97 18.48
N ALA A 528 34.02 25.50 18.63
CA ALA A 528 35.21 24.70 18.91
C ALA A 528 35.11 23.98 20.26
N GLN A 529 34.66 24.66 21.32
CA GLN A 529 34.44 24.04 22.63
C GLN A 529 33.35 22.95 22.61
N LEU A 530 32.29 23.13 21.82
CA LEU A 530 31.25 22.10 21.67
C LEU A 530 31.79 20.87 20.93
N ARG A 531 32.58 21.07 19.86
CA ARG A 531 33.27 19.99 19.14
C ARG A 531 34.22 19.22 20.04
N GLU A 532 35.00 19.91 20.85
CA GLU A 532 35.94 19.26 21.79
C GLU A 532 35.19 18.41 22.83
N ARG A 533 34.12 18.94 23.43
CA ARG A 533 33.26 18.18 24.36
C ARG A 533 32.63 16.96 23.69
N TRP A 534 32.16 17.12 22.45
CA TRP A 534 31.61 16.00 21.68
C TRP A 534 32.67 14.92 21.42
N GLN A 535 33.88 15.31 21.04
CA GLN A 535 34.99 14.39 20.77
C GLN A 535 35.40 13.59 22.01
N GLN A 536 35.40 14.22 23.19
CA GLN A 536 35.62 13.53 24.47
C GLN A 536 34.52 12.49 24.75
N ARG A 537 33.24 12.86 24.55
CA ARG A 537 32.12 11.91 24.71
C ARG A 537 32.20 10.77 23.69
N HIS A 538 32.54 11.08 22.44
CA HIS A 538 32.69 10.09 21.38
C HIS A 538 33.77 9.06 21.73
N GLN A 539 34.95 9.53 22.17
CA GLN A 539 36.04 8.65 22.60
C GLN A 539 35.63 7.77 23.80
N GLN A 540 34.92 8.35 24.78
CA GLN A 540 34.41 7.58 25.93
C GLN A 540 33.50 6.42 25.49
N VAL A 541 32.64 6.64 24.49
CA VAL A 541 31.75 5.60 23.95
C VAL A 541 32.54 4.52 23.20
N LEU A 542 33.55 4.91 22.41
CA LEU A 542 34.43 3.96 21.72
C LEU A 542 35.16 3.06 22.72
N ASP A 543 35.74 3.66 23.77
CA ASP A 543 36.47 2.94 24.82
C ASP A 543 35.55 2.00 25.64
N ALA A 544 34.27 2.38 25.79
CA ALA A 544 33.25 1.56 26.43
C ALA A 544 32.79 0.35 25.57
N GLY A 545 33.27 0.23 24.33
CA GLY A 545 32.92 -0.86 23.41
C GLY A 545 31.88 -0.49 22.36
N GLY A 546 31.53 0.79 22.24
CA GLY A 546 30.55 1.31 21.28
C GLY A 546 29.10 1.08 21.70
N LEU A 547 28.19 1.10 20.72
CA LEU A 547 26.76 0.88 20.96
C LEU A 547 26.47 -0.59 21.24
N HIS A 548 25.74 -0.86 22.32
CA HIS A 548 25.26 -2.19 22.69
C HIS A 548 23.81 -2.37 22.24
N ILE A 549 23.56 -3.42 21.45
CA ILE A 549 22.23 -3.79 20.94
C ILE A 549 21.74 -5.02 21.68
N LEU A 550 20.60 -4.89 22.37
CA LEU A 550 19.96 -5.99 23.08
C LEU A 550 18.60 -6.29 22.43
N GLY A 551 18.46 -7.44 21.77
CA GLY A 551 17.16 -7.92 21.28
C GLY A 551 16.43 -8.68 22.37
N THR A 552 15.18 -8.35 22.66
CA THR A 552 14.41 -9.03 23.72
C THR A 552 13.67 -10.27 23.24
N GLU A 553 13.54 -10.44 21.93
CA GLU A 553 12.86 -11.52 21.23
C GLU A 553 13.47 -11.65 19.81
N ARG A 554 13.20 -12.75 19.12
CA ARG A 554 13.51 -12.92 17.70
C ARG A 554 12.30 -12.51 16.88
N HIS A 555 12.54 -11.75 15.81
CA HIS A 555 11.48 -11.43 14.85
C HIS A 555 11.14 -12.65 13.99
N GLU A 556 10.02 -12.58 13.28
CA GLU A 556 9.60 -13.60 12.31
C GLU A 556 10.65 -13.81 11.21
N SER A 557 11.37 -12.75 10.85
CA SER A 557 12.42 -12.77 9.85
C SER A 557 13.80 -12.47 10.45
N ARG A 558 14.81 -13.21 9.99
CA ARG A 558 16.21 -12.97 10.36
C ARG A 558 16.70 -11.59 9.89
N ARG A 559 16.12 -11.09 8.81
CA ARG A 559 16.42 -9.80 8.21
C ARG A 559 16.23 -8.66 9.20
N ILE A 560 15.07 -8.62 9.85
CA ILE A 560 14.71 -7.60 10.86
C ILE A 560 15.66 -7.67 12.06
N ASP A 561 16.01 -8.87 12.52
CA ASP A 561 17.02 -9.04 13.57
C ASP A 561 18.38 -8.45 13.15
N ASN A 562 18.80 -8.68 11.90
CA ASN A 562 20.06 -8.17 11.38
C ASN A 562 20.05 -6.65 11.21
N GLN A 563 18.91 -6.05 10.87
CA GLN A 563 18.75 -4.59 10.84
C GLN A 563 18.90 -3.98 12.23
N LEU A 564 18.33 -4.62 13.27
CA LEU A 564 18.53 -4.21 14.66
C LEU A 564 20.02 -4.29 15.05
N ARG A 565 20.71 -5.41 14.74
CA ARG A 565 22.16 -5.52 14.95
C ARG A 565 22.95 -4.45 14.19
N GLY A 566 22.53 -4.15 12.96
CA GLY A 566 23.10 -3.14 12.07
C GLY A 566 23.04 -1.70 12.58
N ARG A 567 22.32 -1.45 13.68
CA ARG A 567 22.36 -0.16 14.37
C ARG A 567 23.70 0.11 15.05
N ALA A 568 24.46 -0.93 15.41
CA ALA A 568 25.81 -0.81 15.99
C ALA A 568 26.94 -1.15 15.01
N GLY A 569 28.12 -0.64 15.30
CA GLY A 569 29.38 -0.91 14.59
C GLY A 569 29.42 -0.41 13.15
N ARG A 570 28.94 0.82 12.94
CA ARG A 570 28.89 1.49 11.64
C ARG A 570 30.23 2.14 11.31
N GLN A 571 30.60 2.20 10.03
CA GLN A 571 31.88 2.76 9.57
C GLN A 571 33.12 2.22 10.32
N GLY A 572 33.06 0.96 10.78
CA GLY A 572 34.14 0.32 11.52
C GLY A 572 34.14 0.57 13.03
N ASP A 573 33.13 1.26 13.58
CA ASP A 573 32.99 1.46 15.01
C ASP A 573 32.94 0.12 15.78
N PRO A 574 33.44 0.10 17.03
CA PRO A 574 33.15 -1.01 17.93
C PRO A 574 31.65 -1.06 18.23
N GLY A 575 31.19 -2.25 18.58
CA GLY A 575 29.80 -2.44 18.98
C GLY A 575 29.56 -3.87 19.43
N LEU A 576 28.44 -4.08 20.10
CA LEU A 576 28.05 -5.37 20.62
C LEU A 576 26.59 -5.63 20.25
N SER A 577 26.26 -6.87 19.88
CA SER A 577 24.87 -7.29 19.78
C SER A 577 24.63 -8.63 20.49
N ARG A 578 23.48 -8.75 21.15
CA ARG A 578 23.04 -9.99 21.82
C ARG A 578 21.52 -10.06 21.82
N PHE A 579 20.97 -11.27 21.69
CA PHE A 579 19.55 -11.52 21.82
C PHE A 579 19.28 -12.35 23.08
N TYR A 580 18.20 -11.99 23.78
CA TYR A 580 17.68 -12.63 24.98
C TYR A 580 16.34 -13.22 24.62
N LEU A 581 16.15 -14.52 24.82
CA LEU A 581 14.98 -15.26 24.39
C LEU A 581 14.39 -16.07 25.53
N SER A 582 13.10 -16.35 25.47
CA SER A 582 12.42 -17.26 26.39
C SER A 582 11.62 -18.33 25.64
N LEU A 583 11.37 -19.47 26.28
CA LEU A 583 10.48 -20.49 25.72
C LEU A 583 9.02 -20.03 25.63
N ASP A 584 8.65 -18.97 26.36
CA ASP A 584 7.33 -18.37 26.34
C ASP A 584 7.16 -17.35 25.19
N ASP A 585 8.24 -16.97 24.49
CA ASP A 585 8.19 -16.03 23.39
C ASP A 585 7.37 -16.59 22.21
N SER A 586 6.67 -15.73 21.47
CA SER A 586 5.74 -16.11 20.41
C SER A 586 6.36 -17.04 19.35
N LEU A 587 7.57 -16.72 18.88
CA LEU A 587 8.29 -17.55 17.90
C LEU A 587 8.58 -18.96 18.45
N MET A 588 8.96 -19.05 19.73
CA MET A 588 9.24 -20.33 20.37
C MET A 588 7.96 -21.12 20.61
N ARG A 589 6.86 -20.49 21.02
CA ARG A 589 5.56 -21.16 21.19
C ARG A 589 5.01 -21.77 19.90
N ILE A 590 5.20 -21.10 18.76
CA ILE A 590 4.66 -21.56 17.48
C ILE A 590 5.51 -22.73 16.90
N PHE A 591 6.82 -22.77 17.17
CA PHE A 591 7.73 -23.69 16.46
C PHE A 591 8.57 -24.63 17.33
N ALA A 592 8.68 -24.38 18.64
CA ALA A 592 9.29 -25.35 19.54
C ALA A 592 8.30 -26.51 19.73
N SER A 593 8.60 -27.67 19.12
CA SER A 593 7.86 -28.90 19.41
C SER A 593 7.85 -29.17 20.91
N ASP A 594 6.77 -29.73 21.47
CA ASP A 594 6.68 -30.11 22.90
C ASP A 594 7.92 -30.87 23.37
N ARG A 595 8.52 -31.68 22.49
CA ARG A 595 9.76 -32.42 22.70
C ARG A 595 10.98 -31.56 23.07
N VAL A 596 11.10 -30.35 22.51
CA VAL A 596 12.19 -29.40 22.82
C VAL A 596 11.96 -28.79 24.21
N LYS A 597 10.72 -28.41 24.52
CA LYS A 597 10.34 -27.88 25.84
C LYS A 597 10.58 -28.93 26.94
N SER A 598 10.16 -30.17 26.71
CA SER A 598 10.37 -31.29 27.63
C SER A 598 11.85 -31.66 27.79
N PHE A 599 12.65 -31.58 26.72
CA PHE A 599 14.10 -31.82 26.79
C PHE A 599 14.83 -30.75 27.60
N MET A 600 14.47 -29.47 27.43
CA MET A 600 15.09 -28.36 28.17
C MET A 600 14.69 -28.36 29.65
N GLN A 601 13.45 -28.74 29.97
CA GLN A 601 13.01 -28.96 31.35
C GLN A 601 13.74 -30.17 31.98
N ALA A 602 13.95 -31.25 31.22
CA ALA A 602 14.69 -32.43 31.70
C ALA A 602 16.19 -32.20 31.92
N LEU A 603 16.75 -31.16 31.31
CA LEU A 603 18.14 -30.72 31.50
C LEU A 603 18.38 -30.06 32.86
N GLY A 604 17.33 -29.79 33.64
CA GLY A 604 17.46 -29.34 35.03
C GLY A 604 18.01 -27.92 35.17
N MET A 605 17.70 -27.01 34.23
CA MET A 605 18.09 -25.60 34.33
C MET A 605 17.60 -25.00 35.65
N GLU A 606 18.51 -24.41 36.42
CA GLU A 606 18.15 -23.68 37.64
C GLU A 606 17.60 -22.29 37.30
N LYS A 607 16.85 -21.70 38.24
CA LYS A 607 16.23 -20.38 38.05
C LYS A 607 17.31 -19.33 37.76
N GLY A 608 17.20 -18.67 36.60
CA GLY A 608 18.16 -17.64 36.16
C GLY A 608 19.37 -18.15 35.36
N GLU A 609 19.50 -19.46 35.11
CA GLU A 609 20.50 -19.98 34.18
C GLU A 609 20.04 -19.81 32.72
N ALA A 610 20.96 -19.43 31.84
CA ALA A 610 20.70 -19.30 30.41
C ALA A 610 21.43 -20.40 29.63
N ILE A 611 20.78 -20.94 28.59
CA ILE A 611 21.49 -21.80 27.63
C ILE A 611 22.16 -20.90 26.60
N GLU A 612 23.50 -20.95 26.56
CA GLU A 612 24.31 -20.34 25.52
C GLU A 612 24.97 -21.45 24.67
N HIS A 613 24.35 -21.82 23.55
CA HIS A 613 24.93 -22.82 22.66
C HIS A 613 24.56 -22.60 21.18
N LYS A 614 25.54 -22.73 20.29
CA LYS A 614 25.37 -22.56 18.83
C LYS A 614 24.27 -23.43 18.23
N MET A 615 24.02 -24.62 18.80
CA MET A 615 22.96 -25.53 18.35
C MET A 615 21.57 -24.91 18.53
N VAL A 616 21.34 -24.16 19.61
CA VAL A 616 20.05 -23.53 19.90
C VAL A 616 19.82 -22.37 18.95
N THR A 617 20.81 -21.48 18.77
CA THR A 617 20.75 -20.41 17.77
C THR A 617 20.46 -20.96 16.35
N ASN A 618 21.09 -22.06 15.96
CA ASN A 618 20.83 -22.69 14.67
C ASN A 618 19.42 -23.31 14.55
N ALA A 619 18.84 -23.81 15.64
CA ALA A 619 17.48 -24.33 15.65
C ALA A 619 16.45 -23.21 15.49
N ILE A 620 16.68 -22.07 16.15
CA ILE A 620 15.86 -20.87 16.05
C ILE A 620 15.95 -20.28 14.64
N GLU A 621 17.14 -20.23 14.04
CA GLU A 621 17.32 -19.80 12.66
C GLU A 621 16.51 -20.68 11.68
N LYS A 622 16.43 -22.00 11.91
CA LYS A 622 15.60 -22.89 11.10
C LYS A 622 14.10 -22.61 11.27
N ALA A 623 13.67 -22.26 12.48
CA ALA A 623 12.28 -21.87 12.74
C ALA A 623 11.92 -20.56 12.01
N GLN A 624 12.79 -19.55 12.08
CA GLN A 624 12.62 -18.29 11.32
C GLN A 624 12.51 -18.54 9.82
N ARG A 625 13.39 -19.38 9.24
CA ARG A 625 13.31 -19.74 7.81
C ARG A 625 11.98 -20.42 7.44
N LYS A 626 11.39 -21.19 8.35
CA LYS A 626 10.07 -21.82 8.12
C LYS A 626 8.95 -20.77 8.14
N VAL A 627 9.03 -19.79 9.02
CA VAL A 627 8.10 -18.63 9.05
C VAL A 627 8.24 -17.81 7.78
N GLU A 628 9.46 -17.45 7.39
CA GLU A 628 9.75 -16.72 6.16
C GLU A 628 9.22 -17.46 4.93
N GLY A 629 9.43 -18.78 4.84
CA GLY A 629 8.88 -19.61 3.76
C GLY A 629 7.35 -19.59 3.72
N ARG A 630 6.67 -19.70 4.87
CA ARG A 630 5.20 -19.59 4.94
C ARG A 630 4.72 -18.20 4.51
N ASN A 631 5.38 -17.13 4.96
CA ASN A 631 5.02 -15.76 4.60
C ASN A 631 5.25 -15.50 3.10
N PHE A 632 6.32 -16.06 2.54
CA PHE A 632 6.58 -16.06 1.10
C PHE A 632 5.47 -16.76 0.32
N ASP A 633 5.03 -17.95 0.75
CA ASP A 633 3.95 -18.68 0.09
C ASP A 633 2.63 -17.90 0.09
N ILE A 634 2.30 -17.23 1.21
CA ILE A 634 1.12 -16.35 1.32
C ILE A 634 1.22 -15.18 0.33
N ARG A 635 2.36 -14.47 0.29
CA ARG A 635 2.56 -13.35 -0.64
C ARG A 635 2.52 -13.79 -2.09
N LYS A 636 3.14 -14.94 -2.38
CA LYS A 636 3.15 -15.53 -3.72
C LYS A 636 1.72 -15.87 -4.16
N GLN A 637 0.91 -16.48 -3.30
CA GLN A 637 -0.47 -16.77 -3.61
C GLN A 637 -1.28 -15.49 -3.86
N LEU A 638 -1.12 -14.45 -3.03
CA LEU A 638 -1.78 -13.16 -3.21
C LEU A 638 -1.41 -12.51 -4.56
N LEU A 639 -0.12 -12.51 -4.90
CA LEU A 639 0.38 -12.01 -6.18
C LEU A 639 -0.19 -12.80 -7.36
N GLU A 640 -0.25 -14.12 -7.27
CA GLU A 640 -0.75 -14.97 -8.36
C GLU A 640 -2.23 -14.74 -8.69
N TYR A 641 -3.05 -14.38 -7.69
CA TYR A 641 -4.44 -13.97 -7.93
C TYR A 641 -4.51 -12.54 -8.48
N ASP A 642 -3.72 -11.61 -7.94
CA ASP A 642 -3.70 -10.23 -8.44
C ASP A 642 -3.10 -10.15 -9.85
N ASP A 643 -2.21 -11.04 -10.27
CA ASP A 643 -1.67 -11.08 -11.64
C ASP A 643 -2.81 -11.22 -12.68
N VAL A 644 -3.81 -12.06 -12.38
CA VAL A 644 -4.97 -12.25 -13.27
C VAL A 644 -5.81 -10.98 -13.35
N ALA A 645 -6.11 -10.36 -12.19
CA ALA A 645 -6.83 -9.09 -12.14
C ALA A 645 -6.02 -7.94 -12.77
N ASN A 646 -4.69 -7.97 -12.65
CA ASN A 646 -3.78 -6.97 -13.19
C ASN A 646 -3.72 -7.00 -14.71
N ASP A 647 -3.70 -8.19 -15.33
CA ASP A 647 -3.75 -8.33 -16.78
C ASP A 647 -5.03 -7.66 -17.34
N GLN A 648 -6.19 -7.91 -16.71
CA GLN A 648 -7.46 -7.27 -17.06
C GLN A 648 -7.42 -5.75 -16.82
N ARG A 649 -6.90 -5.33 -15.66
CA ARG A 649 -6.76 -3.92 -15.27
C ARG A 649 -5.90 -3.14 -16.26
N GLN A 650 -4.79 -3.71 -16.72
CA GLN A 650 -3.92 -3.06 -17.70
C GLN A 650 -4.65 -2.80 -19.03
N ILE A 651 -5.45 -3.76 -19.49
CA ILE A 651 -6.27 -3.60 -20.71
C ILE A 651 -7.30 -2.48 -20.50
N ILE A 652 -8.04 -2.52 -19.40
CA ILE A 652 -9.07 -1.50 -19.10
C ILE A 652 -8.45 -0.11 -18.95
N TYR A 653 -7.34 0.02 -18.22
CA TYR A 653 -6.66 1.29 -18.03
C TYR A 653 -6.03 1.80 -19.33
N GLN A 654 -5.51 0.92 -20.18
CA GLN A 654 -5.02 1.30 -21.50
C GLN A 654 -6.17 1.85 -22.36
N GLN A 655 -7.28 1.11 -22.49
CA GLN A 655 -8.45 1.54 -23.26
C GLN A 655 -9.00 2.86 -22.71
N ARG A 656 -9.12 2.98 -21.39
CA ARG A 656 -9.57 4.21 -20.73
C ARG A 656 -8.66 5.40 -21.04
N ASN A 657 -7.34 5.21 -21.02
CA ASN A 657 -6.37 6.25 -21.36
C ASN A 657 -6.41 6.63 -22.85
N GLU A 658 -6.59 5.67 -23.75
CA GLU A 658 -6.79 5.91 -25.18
C GLU A 658 -8.06 6.74 -25.41
N LEU A 659 -9.18 6.34 -24.80
CA LEU A 659 -10.44 7.09 -24.85
C LEU A 659 -10.29 8.50 -24.29
N LEU A 660 -9.56 8.69 -23.19
CA LEU A 660 -9.27 10.00 -22.61
C LEU A 660 -8.39 10.88 -23.51
N GLY A 661 -7.47 10.29 -24.27
CA GLY A 661 -6.60 11.00 -25.22
C GLY A 661 -7.25 11.35 -26.55
N GLU A 662 -8.22 10.55 -27.01
CA GLU A 662 -8.88 10.78 -28.30
C GLU A 662 -9.90 11.93 -28.25
N ALA A 663 -9.92 12.72 -29.32
CA ALA A 663 -10.86 13.84 -29.48
C ALA A 663 -12.22 13.40 -30.06
N ASP A 664 -12.23 12.33 -30.86
CA ASP A 664 -13.41 11.80 -31.53
C ASP A 664 -13.34 10.26 -31.52
N ILE A 665 -14.40 9.63 -31.00
CA ILE A 665 -14.52 8.16 -30.87
C ILE A 665 -15.66 7.59 -31.74
N SER A 666 -16.17 8.37 -32.68
CA SER A 666 -17.38 8.04 -33.43
C SER A 666 -17.24 6.84 -34.36
N GLU A 667 -16.06 6.62 -34.93
CA GLU A 667 -15.77 5.40 -35.68
C GLU A 667 -15.87 4.16 -34.78
N THR A 668 -15.32 4.25 -33.56
CA THR A 668 -15.41 3.19 -32.54
C THR A 668 -16.86 2.92 -32.14
N ILE A 669 -17.65 3.97 -31.88
CA ILE A 669 -19.09 3.82 -31.56
C ILE A 669 -19.88 3.22 -32.73
N THR A 670 -19.53 3.58 -33.97
CA THR A 670 -20.17 3.03 -35.18
C THR A 670 -19.87 1.54 -35.33
N ALA A 671 -18.61 1.15 -35.11
CA ALA A 671 -18.21 -0.27 -35.11
C ALA A 671 -18.90 -1.06 -34.00
N ILE A 672 -18.89 -0.55 -32.76
CA ILE A 672 -19.56 -1.18 -31.62
C ILE A 672 -21.06 -1.33 -31.87
N ARG A 673 -21.73 -0.29 -32.39
CA ARG A 673 -23.15 -0.36 -32.73
C ARG A 673 -23.44 -1.44 -33.76
N ARG A 674 -22.61 -1.55 -34.80
CA ARG A 674 -22.76 -2.59 -35.81
C ARG A 674 -22.63 -3.98 -35.21
N ASP A 675 -21.67 -4.20 -34.30
CA ASP A 675 -21.53 -5.47 -33.58
C ASP A 675 -22.79 -5.79 -32.76
N VAL A 676 -23.23 -4.85 -31.91
CA VAL A 676 -24.42 -5.04 -31.03
C VAL A 676 -25.69 -5.31 -31.84
N VAL A 677 -25.90 -4.59 -32.96
CA VAL A 677 -27.04 -4.85 -33.84
C VAL A 677 -26.96 -6.24 -34.48
N ASN A 678 -25.76 -6.70 -34.87
CA ASN A 678 -25.60 -8.05 -35.42
C ASN A 678 -25.87 -9.12 -34.37
N ASP A 679 -25.37 -8.95 -33.15
CA ASP A 679 -25.57 -9.90 -32.05
C ASP A 679 -27.05 -9.97 -31.64
N ALA A 680 -27.73 -8.81 -31.63
CA ALA A 680 -29.18 -8.74 -31.43
C ALA A 680 -29.94 -9.48 -32.55
N ILE A 681 -29.53 -9.31 -33.82
CA ILE A 681 -30.15 -10.04 -34.95
C ILE A 681 -29.92 -11.55 -34.81
N ASP A 682 -28.70 -11.99 -34.49
CA ASP A 682 -28.32 -13.41 -34.40
C ASP A 682 -29.18 -14.18 -33.39
N SER A 683 -29.61 -13.51 -32.32
CA SER A 683 -30.46 -14.09 -31.27
C SER A 683 -31.88 -14.44 -31.74
N PHE A 684 -32.40 -13.75 -32.77
CA PHE A 684 -33.76 -13.97 -33.32
C PHE A 684 -33.76 -14.51 -34.75
N ILE A 685 -32.70 -14.26 -35.51
CA ILE A 685 -32.45 -14.68 -36.88
C ILE A 685 -31.06 -15.33 -36.92
N PRO A 686 -30.96 -16.66 -36.67
CA PRO A 686 -29.68 -17.33 -36.64
C PRO A 686 -28.98 -17.26 -38.01
N PRO A 687 -27.63 -17.15 -38.05
CA PRO A 687 -26.90 -17.14 -39.32
C PRO A 687 -27.17 -18.41 -40.15
N MET A 688 -27.34 -18.25 -41.47
CA MET A 688 -27.62 -19.36 -42.40
C MET A 688 -28.91 -20.15 -42.10
N SER A 689 -29.89 -19.52 -41.44
CA SER A 689 -31.19 -20.13 -41.14
C SER A 689 -32.23 -19.91 -42.25
N VAL A 690 -33.29 -20.72 -42.23
CA VAL A 690 -34.46 -20.55 -43.12
C VAL A 690 -35.49 -19.62 -42.47
N GLU A 691 -36.29 -18.91 -43.28
CA GLU A 691 -37.30 -17.94 -42.82
C GLU A 691 -38.25 -18.47 -41.73
N GLU A 692 -38.54 -19.77 -41.74
CA GLU A 692 -39.41 -20.45 -40.76
C GLU A 692 -38.81 -20.48 -39.33
N GLN A 693 -37.50 -20.26 -39.19
CA GLN A 693 -36.78 -20.23 -37.92
C GLN A 693 -36.65 -18.82 -37.34
N TRP A 694 -37.10 -17.78 -38.06
CA TRP A 694 -36.94 -16.38 -37.67
C TRP A 694 -38.04 -15.94 -36.70
N ASP A 695 -37.65 -15.37 -35.56
CA ASP A 695 -38.58 -14.70 -34.65
C ASP A 695 -38.62 -13.19 -34.93
N VAL A 696 -39.23 -12.82 -36.06
CA VAL A 696 -39.37 -11.42 -36.48
C VAL A 696 -40.12 -10.55 -35.45
N PRO A 697 -41.24 -11.00 -34.84
CA PRO A 697 -41.91 -10.22 -33.79
C PRO A 697 -41.08 -10.06 -32.51
N GLY A 698 -40.19 -11.01 -32.20
CA GLY A 698 -39.19 -10.87 -31.13
C GLY A 698 -38.17 -9.79 -31.47
N LEU A 699 -37.62 -9.85 -32.69
CA LEU A 699 -36.63 -8.88 -33.18
C LEU A 699 -37.16 -7.45 -33.20
N GLU A 700 -38.38 -7.21 -33.70
CA GLU A 700 -38.97 -5.86 -33.72
C GLU A 700 -39.12 -5.27 -32.30
N ARG A 701 -39.49 -6.10 -31.32
CA ARG A 701 -39.59 -5.69 -29.91
C ARG A 701 -38.22 -5.41 -29.30
N GLN A 702 -37.22 -6.22 -29.61
CA GLN A 702 -35.86 -6.00 -29.12
C GLN A 702 -35.28 -4.71 -29.72
N LEU A 703 -35.50 -4.47 -31.01
CA LEU A 703 -35.03 -3.27 -31.70
C LEU A 703 -35.61 -1.99 -31.08
N GLU A 704 -36.89 -2.02 -30.72
CA GLU A 704 -37.54 -0.92 -30.00
C GLU A 704 -36.99 -0.75 -28.57
N ALA A 705 -36.79 -1.86 -27.85
CA ALA A 705 -36.33 -1.83 -26.45
C ALA A 705 -34.85 -1.44 -26.27
N GLU A 706 -33.97 -1.79 -27.20
CA GLU A 706 -32.53 -1.51 -27.11
C GLU A 706 -32.12 -0.25 -27.88
N PHE A 707 -32.68 -0.03 -29.06
CA PHE A 707 -32.27 1.07 -29.94
C PHE A 707 -33.31 2.20 -30.01
N ALA A 708 -34.45 2.07 -29.34
CA ALA A 708 -35.54 3.07 -29.38
C ALA A 708 -36.04 3.35 -30.81
N ILE A 709 -36.00 2.36 -31.70
CA ILE A 709 -36.43 2.48 -33.09
C ILE A 709 -37.47 1.40 -33.40
N SER A 710 -38.60 1.82 -33.97
CA SER A 710 -39.61 0.92 -34.52
C SER A 710 -39.32 0.69 -36.00
N LEU A 711 -38.85 -0.51 -36.35
CA LEU A 711 -38.62 -0.94 -37.73
C LEU A 711 -39.70 -1.96 -38.13
N PRO A 712 -40.43 -1.76 -39.24
CA PRO A 712 -41.45 -2.71 -39.71
C PRO A 712 -40.78 -3.84 -40.52
N VAL A 713 -39.96 -4.65 -39.84
CA VAL A 713 -39.21 -5.76 -40.45
C VAL A 713 -40.15 -6.77 -41.11
N ARG A 714 -41.29 -7.05 -40.46
CA ARG A 714 -42.31 -7.93 -41.01
C ARG A 714 -42.87 -7.41 -42.33
N GLU A 715 -43.17 -6.12 -42.41
CA GLU A 715 -43.69 -5.52 -43.65
C GLU A 715 -42.63 -5.57 -44.76
N TRP A 716 -41.34 -5.43 -44.43
CA TRP A 716 -40.26 -5.55 -45.40
C TRP A 716 -40.20 -6.94 -46.02
N LEU A 717 -40.29 -7.99 -45.19
CA LEU A 717 -40.29 -9.38 -45.64
C LEU A 717 -41.54 -9.76 -46.45
N GLU A 718 -42.70 -9.21 -46.09
CA GLU A 718 -43.95 -9.43 -46.84
C GLU A 718 -43.96 -8.69 -48.20
N THR A 719 -43.22 -7.59 -48.33
CA THR A 719 -43.22 -6.74 -49.54
C THR A 719 -42.12 -7.12 -50.54
N ASP A 720 -40.97 -7.60 -50.06
CA ASP A 720 -39.80 -7.88 -50.89
C ASP A 720 -39.25 -9.30 -50.64
N ASN A 721 -39.63 -10.22 -51.52
CA ASN A 721 -39.18 -11.63 -51.49
C ASN A 721 -37.70 -11.83 -51.86
N THR A 722 -36.94 -10.75 -52.10
CA THR A 722 -35.48 -10.82 -52.35
C THR A 722 -34.63 -10.51 -51.11
N LEU A 723 -35.27 -10.15 -49.99
CA LEU A 723 -34.61 -9.95 -48.70
C LEU A 723 -34.19 -11.28 -48.06
N HIS A 724 -33.00 -11.73 -48.41
CA HIS A 724 -32.31 -12.81 -47.69
C HIS A 724 -31.67 -12.30 -46.40
N GLU A 725 -31.27 -13.21 -45.51
CA GLU A 725 -30.69 -12.91 -44.19
C GLU A 725 -29.63 -11.80 -44.24
N GLU A 726 -28.64 -11.91 -45.14
CA GLU A 726 -27.57 -10.90 -45.28
C GLU A 726 -28.10 -9.52 -45.69
N ALA A 727 -29.03 -9.46 -46.65
CA ALA A 727 -29.59 -8.20 -47.13
C ALA A 727 -30.50 -7.54 -46.09
N LEU A 728 -31.25 -8.35 -45.33
CA LEU A 728 -32.06 -7.86 -44.22
C LEU A 728 -31.17 -7.29 -43.10
N ARG A 729 -30.10 -8.00 -42.75
CA ARG A 729 -29.11 -7.57 -41.75
C ARG A 729 -28.47 -6.24 -42.13
N GLU A 730 -28.01 -6.09 -43.37
CA GLU A 730 -27.45 -4.82 -43.84
C GLU A 730 -28.47 -3.68 -43.79
N LYS A 731 -29.73 -3.97 -44.15
CA LYS A 731 -30.80 -2.98 -44.10
C LYS A 731 -31.09 -2.51 -42.68
N ILE A 732 -31.22 -3.42 -41.72
CA ILE A 732 -31.43 -3.09 -40.29
C ILE A 732 -30.25 -2.25 -39.77
N CYS A 733 -29.01 -2.69 -40.00
CA CYS A 733 -27.81 -1.95 -39.61
C CYS A 733 -27.80 -0.53 -40.19
N THR A 734 -28.19 -0.37 -41.45
CA THR A 734 -28.22 0.94 -42.12
C THR A 734 -29.28 1.87 -41.52
N GLU A 735 -30.48 1.37 -41.26
CA GLU A 735 -31.56 2.16 -40.65
C GLU A 735 -31.25 2.56 -39.21
N VAL A 736 -30.66 1.66 -38.41
CA VAL A 736 -30.23 1.95 -37.04
C VAL A 736 -29.11 2.99 -37.01
N GLN A 737 -28.15 2.90 -37.94
CA GLN A 737 -27.08 3.91 -38.05
C GLN A 737 -27.65 5.26 -38.51
N ALA A 738 -28.52 5.28 -39.52
CA ALA A 738 -29.11 6.51 -40.03
C ALA A 738 -29.94 7.25 -38.96
N ALA A 739 -30.69 6.51 -38.13
CA ALA A 739 -31.42 7.09 -37.01
C ALA A 739 -30.49 7.76 -35.98
N TYR A 740 -29.32 7.16 -35.73
CA TYR A 740 -28.32 7.75 -34.85
C TYR A 740 -27.61 8.96 -35.47
N ASP A 741 -27.28 8.91 -36.76
CA ASP A 741 -26.66 10.03 -37.47
C ASP A 741 -27.59 11.26 -37.45
N ALA A 742 -28.89 11.06 -37.70
CA ALA A 742 -29.90 12.12 -37.59
C ALA A 742 -29.97 12.72 -36.18
N LYS A 743 -29.80 11.88 -35.15
CA LYS A 743 -29.73 12.34 -33.75
C LYS A 743 -28.45 13.14 -33.48
N CYS A 744 -27.32 12.71 -34.01
CA CYS A 744 -26.05 13.44 -33.90
C CYS A 744 -26.13 14.82 -34.58
N GLU A 745 -26.77 14.90 -35.76
CA GLU A 745 -27.00 16.16 -36.46
C GLU A 745 -27.90 17.12 -35.65
N ALA A 746 -28.93 16.59 -34.98
CA ALA A 746 -29.83 17.40 -34.16
C ALA A 746 -29.14 18.00 -32.91
N VAL A 747 -28.20 17.27 -32.30
CA VAL A 747 -27.43 17.73 -31.12
C VAL A 747 -26.26 18.64 -31.53
N GLY A 748 -25.58 18.30 -32.62
CA GLY A 748 -24.40 19.02 -33.13
C GLY A 748 -23.09 18.63 -32.43
N PRO A 749 -22.06 19.51 -32.47
CA PRO A 749 -20.71 19.24 -31.97
C PRO A 749 -20.58 18.70 -30.52
N PRO A 750 -21.47 19.06 -29.56
CA PRO A 750 -21.42 18.48 -28.21
C PRO A 750 -21.59 16.95 -28.16
N MET A 751 -22.18 16.34 -29.19
CA MET A 751 -22.44 14.89 -29.22
C MET A 751 -21.17 14.05 -29.01
N ARG A 752 -20.03 14.46 -29.58
CA ARG A 752 -18.74 13.76 -29.41
C ARG A 752 -18.30 13.67 -27.95
N ARG A 753 -18.53 14.73 -27.19
CA ARG A 753 -18.21 14.74 -25.75
C ARG A 753 -19.16 13.84 -24.97
N ILE A 754 -20.43 13.82 -25.36
CA ILE A 754 -21.46 12.96 -24.76
C ILE A 754 -21.13 11.48 -25.00
N GLU A 755 -20.77 11.09 -26.23
CA GLU A 755 -20.31 9.75 -26.58
C GLU A 755 -19.18 9.28 -25.67
N LYS A 756 -18.11 10.09 -25.58
CA LYS A 756 -16.94 9.80 -24.76
C LYS A 756 -17.27 9.70 -23.27
N GLN A 757 -18.07 10.63 -22.74
CA GLN A 757 -18.43 10.65 -21.33
C GLN A 757 -19.29 9.43 -20.96
N ILE A 758 -20.26 9.06 -21.80
CA ILE A 758 -21.10 7.88 -21.57
C ILE A 758 -20.25 6.61 -21.62
N MET A 759 -19.38 6.47 -22.62
CA MET A 759 -18.50 5.30 -22.73
C MET A 759 -17.62 5.14 -21.49
N LEU A 760 -16.98 6.22 -21.03
CA LEU A 760 -16.16 6.20 -19.81
C LEU A 760 -17.00 5.89 -18.56
N GLN A 761 -18.20 6.46 -18.43
CA GLN A 761 -19.06 6.22 -17.27
C GLN A 761 -19.53 4.76 -17.21
N VAL A 762 -20.00 4.20 -18.32
CA VAL A 762 -20.44 2.80 -18.39
C VAL A 762 -19.27 1.87 -18.11
N LEU A 763 -18.10 2.13 -18.71
CA LEU A 763 -16.87 1.40 -18.44
C LEU A 763 -16.51 1.42 -16.95
N ASP A 764 -16.48 2.60 -16.33
CA ASP A 764 -16.10 2.75 -14.92
C ASP A 764 -17.10 2.05 -13.98
N THR A 765 -18.41 2.07 -14.29
CA THR A 765 -19.44 1.35 -13.50
C THR A 765 -19.28 -0.16 -13.62
N LEU A 766 -19.26 -0.70 -14.85
CA LEU A 766 -19.13 -2.14 -15.07
C LEU A 766 -17.81 -2.67 -14.50
N TRP A 767 -16.73 -1.90 -14.62
CA TRP A 767 -15.44 -2.26 -14.04
C TRP A 767 -15.49 -2.36 -12.50
N LYS A 768 -16.18 -1.44 -11.82
CA LYS A 768 -16.38 -1.52 -10.35
C LYS A 768 -17.18 -2.76 -9.94
N GLU A 769 -18.23 -3.08 -10.68
CA GLU A 769 -19.03 -4.29 -10.46
C GLU A 769 -18.21 -5.57 -10.69
N HIS A 770 -17.38 -5.57 -11.73
CA HIS A 770 -16.45 -6.67 -12.03
C HIS A 770 -15.40 -6.84 -10.94
N LEU A 771 -14.82 -5.75 -10.42
CA LEU A 771 -13.87 -5.83 -9.30
C LEU A 771 -14.52 -6.46 -8.05
N ALA A 772 -15.77 -6.08 -7.73
CA ALA A 772 -16.51 -6.69 -6.63
C ALA A 772 -16.75 -8.19 -6.87
N THR A 773 -17.15 -8.56 -8.10
CA THR A 773 -17.36 -9.97 -8.49
C THR A 773 -16.07 -10.78 -8.42
N MET A 774 -14.94 -10.20 -8.83
CA MET A 774 -13.61 -10.80 -8.76
C MET A 774 -13.16 -11.04 -7.31
N ASP A 775 -13.46 -10.11 -6.40
CA ASP A 775 -13.20 -10.29 -4.97
C ASP A 775 -14.03 -11.45 -4.39
N HIS A 776 -15.32 -11.55 -4.75
CA HIS A 776 -16.18 -12.67 -4.35
C HIS A 776 -15.70 -14.02 -4.92
N LEU A 777 -15.32 -14.03 -6.20
CA LEU A 777 -14.79 -15.22 -6.87
C LEU A 777 -13.52 -15.72 -6.16
N ARG A 778 -12.62 -14.82 -5.79
CA ARG A 778 -11.37 -15.18 -5.09
C ARG A 778 -11.65 -15.85 -3.73
N GLN A 779 -12.70 -15.43 -3.02
CA GLN A 779 -13.07 -16.03 -1.74
C GLN A 779 -13.67 -17.43 -1.92
N GLY A 780 -14.55 -17.62 -2.91
CA GLY A 780 -15.25 -18.90 -3.14
C GLY A 780 -14.42 -19.98 -3.84
N ILE A 781 -13.36 -19.61 -4.57
CA ILE A 781 -12.65 -20.56 -5.45
C ILE A 781 -11.93 -21.70 -4.71
N HIS A 782 -11.61 -21.50 -3.43
CA HIS A 782 -10.92 -22.51 -2.61
C HIS A 782 -11.72 -23.81 -2.47
N LEU A 783 -13.05 -23.74 -2.56
CA LEU A 783 -13.94 -24.89 -2.47
C LEU A 783 -13.77 -25.85 -3.67
N ARG A 784 -13.30 -25.36 -4.82
CA ARG A 784 -12.99 -26.19 -5.99
C ARG A 784 -11.79 -27.13 -5.75
N ALA A 785 -10.95 -26.84 -4.75
CA ALA A 785 -9.84 -27.72 -4.36
C ALA A 785 -10.33 -29.10 -3.88
N TYR A 786 -11.52 -29.16 -3.28
CA TYR A 786 -12.14 -30.42 -2.84
C TYR A 786 -12.46 -31.36 -4.00
N ALA A 787 -12.74 -30.81 -5.20
CA ALA A 787 -12.96 -31.57 -6.43
C ALA A 787 -11.66 -31.97 -7.15
N GLN A 788 -10.50 -31.92 -6.48
CA GLN A 788 -9.16 -32.17 -7.04
C GLN A 788 -8.78 -31.28 -8.24
N LYS A 789 -9.47 -30.16 -8.43
CA LYS A 789 -9.12 -29.14 -9.42
C LYS A 789 -8.17 -28.12 -8.81
N ASN A 790 -7.29 -27.53 -9.64
CA ASN A 790 -6.40 -26.47 -9.18
C ASN A 790 -7.18 -25.14 -9.08
N PRO A 791 -7.37 -24.56 -7.88
CA PRO A 791 -8.19 -23.35 -7.70
C PRO A 791 -7.70 -22.17 -8.55
N LYS A 792 -6.39 -22.05 -8.76
CA LYS A 792 -5.81 -20.97 -9.57
C LYS A 792 -6.22 -21.04 -11.03
N GLN A 793 -6.26 -22.25 -11.60
CA GLN A 793 -6.64 -22.43 -13.00
C GLN A 793 -8.13 -22.17 -13.19
N GLU A 794 -8.96 -22.63 -12.25
CA GLU A 794 -10.40 -22.34 -12.26
C GLU A 794 -10.64 -20.83 -12.08
N TYR A 795 -9.94 -20.16 -11.15
CA TYR A 795 -10.00 -18.70 -10.98
C TYR A 795 -9.69 -17.99 -12.29
N LYS A 796 -8.59 -18.37 -12.96
CA LYS A 796 -8.19 -17.75 -14.24
C LYS A 796 -9.21 -17.98 -15.36
N ARG A 797 -9.86 -19.15 -15.41
CA ARG A 797 -10.89 -19.44 -16.41
C ARG A 797 -12.16 -18.62 -16.13
N GLU A 798 -12.70 -18.71 -14.92
CA GLU A 798 -13.95 -18.04 -14.54
C GLU A 798 -13.79 -16.50 -14.58
N SER A 799 -12.64 -15.96 -14.15
CA SER A 799 -12.35 -14.53 -14.27
C SER A 799 -12.25 -14.04 -15.72
N PHE A 800 -11.79 -14.86 -16.64
CA PHE A 800 -11.72 -14.52 -18.06
C PHE A 800 -13.12 -14.52 -18.69
N GLU A 801 -13.95 -15.51 -18.37
CA GLU A 801 -15.35 -15.56 -18.80
C GLU A 801 -16.13 -14.32 -18.30
N LEU A 802 -15.96 -13.94 -17.03
CA LEU A 802 -16.55 -12.71 -16.47
C LEU A 802 -16.05 -11.44 -17.17
N PHE A 803 -14.77 -11.42 -17.56
CA PHE A 803 -14.19 -10.27 -18.26
C PHE A 803 -14.70 -10.14 -19.71
N GLU A 804 -14.87 -11.25 -20.43
CA GLU A 804 -15.51 -11.25 -21.74
C GLU A 804 -16.96 -10.75 -21.65
N GLN A 805 -17.71 -11.21 -20.63
CA GLN A 805 -19.07 -10.72 -20.36
C GLN A 805 -19.10 -9.22 -20.07
N LEU A 806 -18.15 -8.71 -19.27
CA LEU A 806 -18.03 -7.26 -19.04
C LEU A 806 -17.84 -6.49 -20.34
N LEU A 807 -16.97 -6.97 -21.24
CA LEU A 807 -16.70 -6.27 -22.51
C LEU A 807 -17.91 -6.30 -23.45
N THR A 808 -18.69 -7.39 -23.46
CA THR A 808 -19.96 -7.47 -24.20
C THR A 808 -21.00 -6.51 -23.60
N ASN A 809 -21.21 -6.57 -22.27
CA ASN A 809 -22.15 -5.70 -21.58
C ASN A 809 -21.81 -4.21 -21.75
N LEU A 810 -20.52 -3.87 -21.81
CA LEU A 810 -20.07 -2.51 -22.10
C LEU A 810 -20.56 -2.03 -23.48
N LYS A 811 -20.44 -2.87 -24.51
CA LYS A 811 -20.93 -2.53 -25.86
C LYS A 811 -22.44 -2.30 -25.83
N ASP A 812 -23.18 -3.22 -25.23
CA ASP A 812 -24.64 -3.20 -25.19
C ASP A 812 -25.18 -1.98 -24.44
N GLU A 813 -24.69 -1.73 -23.22
CA GLU A 813 -25.14 -0.61 -22.40
C GLU A 813 -24.77 0.75 -23.00
N VAL A 814 -23.59 0.87 -23.63
CA VAL A 814 -23.21 2.12 -24.34
C VAL A 814 -24.16 2.40 -25.49
N VAL A 815 -24.45 1.41 -26.34
CA VAL A 815 -25.32 1.59 -27.50
C VAL A 815 -26.76 1.85 -27.06
N LYS A 816 -27.24 1.12 -26.07
CA LYS A 816 -28.57 1.29 -25.49
C LYS A 816 -28.76 2.69 -24.91
N PHE A 817 -27.82 3.14 -24.08
CA PHE A 817 -27.87 4.47 -23.49
C PHE A 817 -27.82 5.57 -24.56
N LEU A 818 -26.88 5.47 -25.50
CA LEU A 818 -26.75 6.43 -26.60
C LEU A 818 -27.99 6.47 -27.50
N SER A 819 -28.69 5.35 -27.67
CA SER A 819 -29.93 5.28 -28.46
C SER A 819 -31.11 5.91 -27.73
N HIS A 820 -31.23 5.70 -26.42
CA HIS A 820 -32.35 6.19 -25.60
C HIS A 820 -32.25 7.65 -25.15
N VAL A 821 -31.04 8.23 -25.09
CA VAL A 821 -30.85 9.60 -24.60
C VAL A 821 -31.66 10.62 -25.40
N GLN A 822 -32.68 11.27 -24.82
CA GLN A 822 -33.43 12.34 -25.47
C GLN A 822 -32.85 13.69 -25.05
N ILE A 823 -32.18 14.41 -25.97
CA ILE A 823 -31.61 15.73 -25.68
C ILE A 823 -32.56 16.80 -26.22
N GLN A 824 -33.32 17.46 -25.34
CA GLN A 824 -34.19 18.57 -25.72
C GLN A 824 -33.45 19.91 -25.61
N ARG A 825 -32.97 20.42 -26.75
CA ARG A 825 -32.35 21.76 -26.95
C ARG A 825 -30.99 22.02 -26.27
N GLN A 826 -30.24 22.95 -26.86
CA GLN A 826 -28.84 23.31 -26.53
C GLN A 826 -28.58 23.78 -25.08
N ASP A 827 -29.60 24.31 -24.38
CA ASP A 827 -29.46 24.80 -23.00
C ASP A 827 -29.41 23.67 -21.96
N GLU A 828 -30.06 22.52 -22.21
CA GLU A 828 -30.07 21.39 -21.27
C GLU A 828 -28.77 20.57 -21.31
N ALA A 829 -28.11 20.47 -22.47
CA ALA A 829 -26.82 19.78 -22.57
C ALA A 829 -25.76 20.43 -21.65
N GLN A 830 -25.74 21.76 -21.59
CA GLN A 830 -24.86 22.52 -20.69
C GLN A 830 -25.30 22.39 -19.21
N GLN A 831 -26.60 22.28 -18.92
CA GLN A 831 -27.09 22.07 -17.55
C GLN A 831 -26.80 20.66 -17.03
N ILE A 832 -26.98 19.63 -17.85
CA ILE A 832 -26.63 18.25 -17.54
C ILE A 832 -25.11 18.16 -17.31
N GLU A 833 -24.31 18.81 -18.15
CA GLU A 833 -22.85 18.91 -17.98
C GLU A 833 -22.49 19.56 -16.63
N ARG A 834 -23.13 20.68 -16.28
CA ARG A 834 -22.88 21.38 -15.01
C ARG A 834 -23.30 20.56 -13.79
N GLN A 835 -24.50 19.97 -13.80
CA GLN A 835 -25.00 19.13 -12.71
C GLN A 835 -24.15 17.86 -12.54
N ARG A 836 -23.69 17.25 -13.63
CA ARG A 836 -22.81 16.07 -13.57
C ARG A 836 -21.41 16.42 -13.09
N ARG A 837 -20.87 17.60 -13.46
CA ARG A 837 -19.60 18.10 -12.92
C ARG A 837 -19.69 18.37 -11.43
N GLU A 838 -20.79 18.97 -10.97
CA GLU A 838 -21.07 19.19 -9.54
C GLU A 838 -21.32 17.88 -8.75
N ALA A 839 -21.81 16.83 -9.42
CA ALA A 839 -21.95 15.49 -8.82
C ALA A 839 -20.58 14.78 -8.71
N ALA A 840 -19.76 14.87 -9.76
CA ALA A 840 -18.39 14.34 -9.76
C ALA A 840 -17.49 15.04 -8.73
N GLU A 841 -17.63 16.37 -8.57
CA GLU A 841 -16.95 17.13 -7.51
C GLU A 841 -17.40 16.69 -6.11
N ARG A 842 -18.69 16.39 -5.93
CA ARG A 842 -19.20 15.84 -4.66
C ARG A 842 -18.68 14.45 -4.36
N GLU A 843 -18.57 13.57 -5.37
CA GLU A 843 -17.91 12.27 -5.21
C GLU A 843 -16.43 12.43 -4.86
N GLN A 844 -15.70 13.33 -5.53
CA GLN A 844 -14.31 13.66 -5.19
C GLN A 844 -14.13 14.14 -3.75
N LEU A 845 -15.04 14.97 -3.25
CA LEU A 845 -15.02 15.43 -1.85
C LEU A 845 -15.36 14.30 -0.87
N ALA A 846 -16.29 13.40 -1.22
CA ALA A 846 -16.58 12.21 -0.43
C ALA A 846 -15.36 11.25 -0.36
N PHE A 847 -14.59 11.12 -1.46
CA PHE A 847 -13.35 10.34 -1.48
C PHE A 847 -12.30 10.87 -0.51
N GLN A 848 -12.16 12.19 -0.35
CA GLN A 848 -11.22 12.78 0.60
C GLN A 848 -11.61 12.50 2.07
N HIS A 849 -12.91 12.49 2.38
CA HIS A 849 -13.41 12.25 3.75
C HIS A 849 -13.36 10.77 4.20
N ALA A 850 -13.58 9.83 3.29
CA ALA A 850 -13.50 8.39 3.60
C ALA A 850 -12.08 7.98 4.05
N GLN A 851 -11.04 8.57 3.45
CA GLN A 851 -9.64 8.29 3.79
C GLN A 851 -9.19 8.96 5.09
N ALA A 852 -9.67 10.18 5.39
CA ALA A 852 -9.42 10.85 6.67
C ALA A 852 -9.93 10.02 7.87
N SER A 853 -11.00 9.24 7.67
CA SER A 853 -11.55 8.35 8.69
C SER A 853 -10.75 7.05 8.86
N GLY A 854 -10.09 6.56 7.80
CA GLY A 854 -9.22 5.37 7.84
C GLY A 854 -7.80 5.63 8.35
N LEU A 855 -7.35 6.88 8.35
CA LEU A 855 -6.00 7.31 8.79
C LEU A 855 -5.99 8.16 10.07
N ALA A 856 -7.15 8.42 10.69
CA ALA A 856 -7.21 9.25 11.88
C ALA A 856 -6.58 8.55 13.10
N GLN A 857 -5.47 9.12 13.59
CA GLN A 857 -5.05 8.96 14.99
C GLN A 857 -6.18 9.49 15.89
N PRO A 858 -6.45 8.83 17.04
CA PRO A 858 -7.48 9.32 17.96
C PRO A 858 -7.00 10.62 18.59
N ALA A 859 -7.47 11.75 18.07
CA ALA A 859 -7.42 13.02 18.76
C ALA A 859 -8.58 13.04 19.76
N GLU A 860 -8.27 13.15 21.05
CA GLU A 860 -9.27 13.48 22.07
C GLU A 860 -9.83 14.88 21.78
N SER A 861 -11.03 14.93 21.18
CA SER A 861 -11.87 16.12 21.20
C SER A 861 -13.05 15.88 22.13
N ALA A 862 -13.08 16.65 23.22
CA ALA A 862 -14.20 16.72 24.15
C ALA A 862 -15.51 17.04 23.40
N GLY A 863 -16.57 16.33 23.80
CA GLY A 863 -17.80 16.12 23.06
C GLY A 863 -18.62 17.34 22.65
N GLU A 864 -19.32 17.17 21.52
CA GLU A 864 -20.74 17.50 21.35
C GLU A 864 -21.33 16.61 20.21
N PRO A 865 -22.59 16.14 20.29
CA PRO A 865 -23.13 15.13 19.37
C PRO A 865 -23.70 15.76 18.08
N ALA A 866 -23.45 15.11 16.95
CA ALA A 866 -24.13 15.38 15.68
C ALA A 866 -25.55 14.79 15.70
N ALA A 867 -26.55 15.65 15.54
CA ALA A 867 -27.96 15.29 15.48
C ALA A 867 -28.39 14.93 14.05
N GLY A 868 -29.18 13.86 13.92
CA GLY A 868 -29.82 13.43 12.68
C GLY A 868 -30.91 14.40 12.21
N GLU A 869 -31.09 14.47 10.90
CA GLU A 869 -32.12 15.25 10.23
C GLU A 869 -33.51 14.63 10.44
N GLY A 870 -34.43 15.43 10.99
CA GLY A 870 -35.82 15.03 11.18
C GLY A 870 -36.60 15.89 12.18
N GLY A 871 -36.69 17.21 11.96
CA GLY A 871 -37.49 18.12 12.80
C GLY A 871 -37.32 19.60 12.43
N PRO A 872 -38.33 20.46 12.69
CA PRO A 872 -38.43 21.78 12.07
C PRO A 872 -37.35 22.76 12.55
N VAL A 873 -36.77 23.48 11.58
CA VAL A 873 -35.67 24.45 11.71
C VAL A 873 -35.90 25.47 12.83
N PRO A 874 -35.03 25.59 13.85
CA PRO A 874 -35.07 26.71 14.78
C PRO A 874 -34.31 27.91 14.19
N GLN A 875 -34.99 29.06 14.11
CA GLN A 875 -34.39 30.34 13.72
C GLN A 875 -33.29 30.74 14.73
N THR A 876 -32.10 31.03 14.23
CA THR A 876 -30.97 31.56 15.01
C THR A 876 -31.26 32.97 15.51
N PHE A 877 -31.36 33.13 16.84
CA PHE A 877 -31.49 34.43 17.49
C PHE A 877 -30.15 35.17 17.46
N THR A 878 -30.05 36.25 16.67
CA THR A 878 -28.91 37.17 16.70
C THR A 878 -29.03 38.07 17.93
N ARG A 879 -28.01 38.07 18.80
CA ARG A 879 -27.98 38.91 20.01
C ARG A 879 -27.72 40.37 19.65
N ASP A 880 -28.59 41.28 20.12
CA ASP A 880 -28.46 42.73 19.89
C ASP A 880 -27.27 43.41 20.59
N GLN A 881 -26.50 42.73 21.45
CA GLN A 881 -25.37 43.34 22.16
C GLN A 881 -24.12 42.44 22.22
N PRO A 882 -22.92 43.05 22.10
CA PRO A 882 -21.64 42.33 22.12
C PRO A 882 -21.37 41.68 23.49
N LYS A 883 -20.65 40.54 23.44
CA LYS A 883 -20.33 39.72 24.63
C LYS A 883 -19.37 40.47 25.55
N VAL A 884 -19.86 40.91 26.71
CA VAL A 884 -19.05 41.65 27.71
C VAL A 884 -17.97 40.76 28.32
N GLY A 885 -16.72 41.25 28.31
CA GLY A 885 -15.55 40.54 28.82
C GLY A 885 -15.58 40.39 30.35
N ARG A 886 -15.02 39.28 30.87
CA ARG A 886 -15.05 38.95 32.31
C ARG A 886 -14.52 40.05 33.25
N ASN A 887 -13.59 40.88 32.78
CA ASN A 887 -12.97 41.96 33.55
C ASN A 887 -13.53 43.36 33.22
N GLU A 888 -14.50 43.47 32.31
CA GLU A 888 -15.14 44.73 31.94
C GLU A 888 -16.23 45.15 32.94
N PRO A 889 -16.63 46.43 32.98
CA PRO A 889 -17.71 46.89 33.83
C PRO A 889 -19.01 46.13 33.51
N CYS A 890 -19.70 45.67 34.54
CA CYS A 890 -20.94 44.92 34.37
C CYS A 890 -22.03 45.84 33.79
N PRO A 891 -22.74 45.42 32.72
CA PRO A 891 -23.71 46.28 32.02
C PRO A 891 -24.97 46.63 32.83
N CYS A 892 -25.13 46.06 34.03
CA CYS A 892 -26.21 46.42 34.96
C CYS A 892 -26.02 47.78 35.66
N GLY A 893 -24.93 48.50 35.38
CA GLY A 893 -24.65 49.83 35.96
C GLY A 893 -24.14 49.79 37.40
N SER A 894 -23.78 48.62 37.95
CA SER A 894 -23.32 48.47 39.34
C SER A 894 -21.91 49.00 39.63
N GLY A 895 -21.16 49.43 38.62
CA GLY A 895 -19.77 49.90 38.74
C GLY A 895 -18.72 48.81 39.04
N LYS A 896 -19.12 47.54 39.17
CA LYS A 896 -18.22 46.39 39.43
C LYS A 896 -17.87 45.64 38.13
N LYS A 897 -16.73 44.93 38.09
CA LYS A 897 -16.34 44.06 36.96
C LYS A 897 -17.32 42.89 36.82
N TYR A 898 -17.60 42.44 35.59
CA TYR A 898 -18.60 41.41 35.27
C TYR A 898 -18.42 40.13 36.11
N LYS A 899 -17.19 39.61 36.24
CA LYS A 899 -16.88 38.42 37.07
C LYS A 899 -17.21 38.54 38.56
N GLN A 900 -17.35 39.77 39.08
CA GLN A 900 -17.68 40.04 40.48
C GLN A 900 -19.15 40.44 40.66
N CYS A 901 -19.93 40.44 39.58
CA CYS A 901 -21.36 40.74 39.57
C CYS A 901 -22.11 39.61 38.84
N HIS A 902 -22.66 39.85 37.65
CA HIS A 902 -23.47 38.86 36.92
C HIS A 902 -22.68 37.67 36.37
N GLY A 903 -21.35 37.74 36.32
CA GLY A 903 -20.45 36.65 35.93
C GLY A 903 -19.83 35.89 37.10
N ARG A 904 -20.40 36.02 38.31
CA ARG A 904 -19.97 35.28 39.50
C ARG A 904 -20.64 33.90 39.48
N LEU A 905 -19.85 32.84 39.32
CA LEU A 905 -20.31 31.45 39.37
C LEU A 905 -20.75 31.08 40.78
#